data_AF-A0A0P0YQB5-F1
#
_entry.id   AF-A0A0P0YQB5-F1
#
_cell.length_a   1.000
_cell.length_b   1.000
_cell.length_c   1.000
_cell.angle_alpha   90.00
_cell.angle_beta   90.00
_cell.angle_gamma   90.00
#
_symmetry.space_group_name_H-M   'P 1'
#
loop_
_entity.id
_entity.type
_entity.pdbx_description
1 polymer ?
#
loop_
_entity_poly.entity_id
_entity_poly.type
_entity_poly.pdbx_seq_one_letter_code
_entity_poly.pdbx_strand_id
1 'polypeptide(L)'
;MNRSRRLLMRGIGYLTLFPLLFLFSKKVSSAPNGLTEKVKNRKIEKDVSELPNQISYLEDIYSLVPRIDGQLITSKHAIKSGPLLNSQIFYDKDDTVSTADGYSVFVSHDKLRWKADVSNGVDVRLAGLLSDGSNLGSCINKIILGEIAKVKAGKSIFECVTTIYIPSKFNGRANPNYILDEPIVLPSFFCLKTNGFVYISVPDNITYAIKVTNDILDFSTNTLDKSPTDIQGCKTFDAGGGRFVFSGSGSHNSTTGLYIGNQRQHSFAVRDLLINDITLQYFENGIEFAPNNNFINTFDKINVVMCKYGFLVSADNSVSAGEKIVFNDCVFGNNDIAHFRLAAQVNYYIINCSLDYTGQHVFFIDETCALSRLIIDKGHIEGVPQYLVYCPKKLPLPLKIQFRDVMLYMNGAIYNSMRQLIFSPEGNCHIIFDGCDWTFINYYEHSPYISLTGYRDKTDINNRIVINNPLPRVTGLRSNCILPQYKSSLLGAIPISHAKKGASVLNKFVDSSNVIFISETSGVEIIYGDIDDDNAQIIEVISYSNDTVVDLISAFYHSGSIGSFWSGGCSIELVDVKSKHCNMFFIIDSYNENYKKVINFDEYKDAKNNIVESYFSDVIDLNKIFSTAKNANKHSGFIGVWQSVNQPKCAVTFQPKIRIQEFKGVIRVKLPVFWRE
;
A
#
# COMPACT_ATOMS: atom_id res chain seq x y z
N MET A 1 -15.17 36.69 19.74
CA MET A 1 -15.88 37.90 19.26
C MET A 1 -15.99 37.78 17.75
N ASN A 2 -17.09 38.04 17.03
CA ASN A 2 -18.54 38.18 17.32
C ASN A 2 -19.27 37.61 16.07
N ARG A 3 -20.31 36.78 16.19
CA ARG A 3 -21.76 37.15 16.23
C ARG A 3 -22.20 38.19 15.17
N SER A 4 -23.37 38.15 14.51
CA SER A 4 -24.50 37.18 14.34
C SER A 4 -25.60 37.86 13.48
N ARG A 5 -26.44 37.10 12.74
CA ARG A 5 -27.84 37.36 12.26
C ARG A 5 -28.05 36.64 10.91
N ARG A 6 -29.04 35.76 10.63
CA ARG A 6 -30.33 35.31 11.21
C ARG A 6 -31.58 36.16 10.90
N LEU A 7 -32.42 35.64 10.00
CA LEU A 7 -33.85 35.95 9.67
C LEU A 7 -34.30 34.91 8.61
N LEU A 8 -35.34 34.06 8.69
CA LEU A 8 -36.34 33.68 9.72
C LEU A 8 -37.79 34.22 9.60
N MET A 9 -38.54 33.70 8.61
CA MET A 9 -39.99 33.38 8.68
C MET A 9 -40.19 32.04 7.90
N ARG A 10 -40.85 30.98 8.38
CA ARG A 10 -42.23 30.76 8.89
C ARG A 10 -43.30 30.98 7.79
N GLY A 11 -44.21 30.04 7.51
CA GLY A 11 -44.33 28.65 8.02
C GLY A 11 -45.61 27.90 7.57
N ILE A 12 -45.88 26.78 8.26
CA ILE A 12 -47.08 25.88 8.23
C ILE A 12 -47.10 24.87 7.04
N GLY A 13 -47.46 23.57 7.20
CA GLY A 13 -47.53 22.74 8.42
C GLY A 13 -48.61 21.63 8.44
N TYR A 14 -48.20 20.38 8.77
CA TYR A 14 -49.00 19.19 9.21
C TYR A 14 -50.01 18.57 8.20
N LEU A 15 -50.14 17.25 8.00
CA LEU A 15 -49.61 16.00 8.60
C LEU A 15 -50.17 15.60 9.99
N THR A 16 -51.27 14.81 10.00
CA THR A 16 -51.61 13.64 10.87
C THR A 16 -52.95 13.04 10.37
N LEU A 17 -53.14 11.73 10.13
CA LEU A 17 -53.18 10.53 11.00
C LEU A 17 -54.48 10.35 11.85
N PHE A 18 -55.06 9.15 11.72
CA PHE A 18 -56.31 8.61 12.30
C PHE A 18 -56.37 8.58 13.85
N PRO A 19 -57.57 8.50 14.49
CA PRO A 19 -58.10 7.17 14.89
C PRO A 19 -59.65 7.00 14.86
N LEU A 20 -60.07 5.75 15.12
CA LEU A 20 -61.45 5.23 15.30
C LEU A 20 -62.25 5.92 16.43
N LEU A 21 -63.59 5.92 16.38
CA LEU A 21 -64.43 5.03 17.23
C LEU A 21 -65.95 5.04 16.91
N PHE A 22 -66.50 3.82 16.78
CA PHE A 22 -67.83 3.28 17.16
C PHE A 22 -69.17 4.06 17.09
N LEU A 23 -70.16 3.35 16.51
CA LEU A 23 -71.58 3.21 16.89
C LEU A 23 -72.46 4.47 17.09
N PHE A 24 -73.54 4.56 16.31
CA PHE A 24 -74.84 4.06 16.78
C PHE A 24 -75.78 3.67 15.64
N SER A 25 -76.69 2.74 15.92
CA SER A 25 -77.65 2.19 14.97
C SER A 25 -78.92 3.04 14.85
N LYS A 26 -79.52 3.06 13.65
CA LYS A 26 -80.97 2.86 13.53
C LYS A 26 -81.34 2.20 12.21
N LYS A 27 -82.38 1.39 12.27
CA LYS A 27 -82.81 0.40 11.27
C LYS A 27 -84.22 0.79 10.80
N VAL A 28 -84.68 0.12 9.73
CA VAL A 28 -86.09 -0.20 9.38
C VAL A 28 -86.70 0.53 8.17
N SER A 29 -86.85 -0.26 7.10
CA SER A 29 -87.91 -0.23 6.06
C SER A 29 -88.01 0.99 5.11
N SER A 30 -88.56 0.89 3.90
CA SER A 30 -89.36 -0.20 3.29
C SER A 30 -89.17 -0.24 1.76
N ALA A 31 -89.19 -1.43 1.16
CA ALA A 31 -89.46 -1.58 -0.28
C ALA A 31 -90.96 -1.29 -0.58
N PRO A 32 -91.31 -1.06 -1.87
CA PRO A 32 -92.10 -2.10 -2.53
C PRO A 32 -91.69 -2.41 -3.98
N ASN A 33 -92.27 -3.50 -4.49
CA ASN A 33 -91.92 -4.19 -5.74
C ASN A 33 -92.36 -3.49 -7.03
N GLY A 34 -91.71 -3.85 -8.15
CA GLY A 34 -92.23 -3.71 -9.52
C GLY A 34 -91.56 -4.71 -10.48
N LEU A 35 -92.34 -5.58 -11.12
CA LEU A 35 -91.86 -6.54 -12.13
C LEU A 35 -91.64 -5.85 -13.49
N THR A 36 -90.69 -6.31 -14.31
CA THR A 36 -90.95 -7.05 -15.57
C THR A 36 -89.68 -7.47 -16.34
N GLU A 37 -89.87 -8.37 -17.30
CA GLU A 37 -88.91 -9.21 -18.03
C GLU A 37 -87.85 -8.55 -18.95
N LYS A 38 -86.85 -9.40 -19.30
CA LYS A 38 -86.05 -9.46 -20.55
C LYS A 38 -84.98 -8.38 -20.78
N VAL A 39 -83.71 -8.82 -20.90
CA VAL A 39 -82.97 -8.88 -22.18
C VAL A 39 -81.73 -9.82 -22.06
N LYS A 40 -81.68 -10.80 -22.96
CA LYS A 40 -80.54 -11.52 -23.59
C LYS A 40 -79.23 -11.80 -22.80
N ASN A 41 -78.87 -13.09 -22.84
CA ASN A 41 -77.51 -13.63 -23.03
C ASN A 41 -76.40 -12.60 -23.28
N ARG A 42 -75.60 -12.31 -22.24
CA ARG A 42 -74.17 -12.06 -22.41
C ARG A 42 -73.41 -13.28 -21.88
N LYS A 43 -72.48 -13.79 -22.69
CA LYS A 43 -71.33 -14.52 -22.14
C LYS A 43 -70.73 -13.61 -21.07
N ILE A 44 -70.58 -14.13 -19.86
CA ILE A 44 -69.67 -13.53 -18.89
C ILE A 44 -68.28 -13.89 -19.41
N GLU A 45 -67.67 -12.98 -20.18
CA GLU A 45 -66.22 -12.93 -20.26
C GLU A 45 -65.73 -12.78 -18.82
N LYS A 46 -64.90 -13.71 -18.36
CA LYS A 46 -64.32 -13.62 -17.01
C LYS A 46 -63.57 -12.32 -16.92
N ASP A 47 -63.93 -11.55 -15.89
CA ASP A 47 -63.40 -10.22 -15.67
C ASP A 47 -61.86 -10.25 -15.61
N VAL A 48 -61.23 -9.32 -16.34
CA VAL A 48 -59.76 -9.23 -16.44
C VAL A 48 -59.17 -8.68 -15.12
N SER A 49 -60.02 -8.22 -14.21
CA SER A 49 -59.70 -7.75 -12.86
C SER A 49 -59.15 -8.82 -11.90
N GLU A 50 -59.42 -10.11 -12.13
CA GLU A 50 -58.88 -11.24 -11.32
C GLU A 50 -57.65 -11.88 -11.98
N LEU A 51 -56.65 -11.07 -12.29
CA LEU A 51 -55.30 -11.53 -12.65
C LEU A 51 -54.43 -11.63 -11.39
N PRO A 52 -53.66 -12.72 -11.19
CA PRO A 52 -52.64 -12.79 -10.16
C PRO A 52 -51.46 -11.89 -10.57
N ASN A 53 -51.58 -10.59 -10.28
CA ASN A 53 -50.54 -9.58 -10.53
C ASN A 53 -49.31 -9.76 -9.61
N GLN A 54 -49.36 -10.74 -8.70
CA GLN A 54 -48.33 -11.02 -7.72
C GLN A 54 -48.25 -12.51 -7.38
N ILE A 55 -47.03 -13.02 -7.24
CA ILE A 55 -46.69 -14.36 -6.74
C ILE A 55 -45.83 -14.24 -5.48
N SER A 56 -45.73 -15.32 -4.70
CA SER A 56 -44.92 -15.34 -3.48
C SER A 56 -43.45 -15.64 -3.81
N TYR A 57 -43.23 -16.65 -4.65
CA TYR A 57 -41.93 -17.23 -4.98
C TYR A 57 -41.81 -17.50 -6.47
N LEU A 58 -40.60 -17.57 -7.03
CA LEU A 58 -40.42 -17.85 -8.46
C LEU A 58 -40.84 -19.27 -8.86
N GLU A 59 -40.89 -20.22 -7.91
CA GLU A 59 -41.45 -21.56 -8.12
C GLU A 59 -42.95 -21.54 -8.47
N ASP A 60 -43.69 -20.51 -8.06
CA ASP A 60 -45.12 -20.35 -8.40
C ASP A 60 -45.32 -20.20 -9.94
N ILE A 61 -44.29 -19.74 -10.67
CA ILE A 61 -44.31 -19.57 -12.13
C ILE A 61 -44.51 -20.91 -12.85
N TYR A 62 -44.04 -22.02 -12.29
CA TYR A 62 -44.09 -23.32 -12.98
C TYR A 62 -45.53 -23.76 -13.30
N SER A 63 -46.50 -23.35 -12.48
CA SER A 63 -47.93 -23.67 -12.65
C SER A 63 -48.73 -22.53 -13.30
N LEU A 64 -48.07 -21.50 -13.84
CA LEU A 64 -48.69 -20.23 -14.22
C LEU A 64 -48.88 -20.14 -15.75
N VAL A 65 -50.14 -20.00 -16.15
CA VAL A 65 -50.54 -19.82 -17.56
C VAL A 65 -50.85 -18.33 -17.82
N PRO A 66 -50.13 -17.66 -18.73
CA PRO A 66 -50.40 -16.27 -19.12
C PRO A 66 -51.72 -16.19 -19.91
N ARG A 67 -52.46 -15.10 -19.72
CA ARG A 67 -53.72 -14.83 -20.44
C ARG A 67 -53.54 -13.87 -21.62
N ILE A 68 -52.48 -13.06 -21.61
CA ILE A 68 -52.10 -12.13 -22.67
C ILE A 68 -50.59 -12.17 -22.88
N ASP A 69 -50.15 -11.77 -24.08
CA ASP A 69 -48.75 -11.50 -24.37
C ASP A 69 -48.24 -10.29 -23.54
N GLY A 70 -46.97 -10.29 -23.17
CA GLY A 70 -46.37 -9.27 -22.30
C GLY A 70 -46.98 -9.18 -20.89
N GLN A 71 -47.71 -10.19 -20.42
CA GLN A 71 -48.33 -10.16 -19.08
C GLN A 71 -47.27 -9.98 -18.00
N LEU A 72 -47.43 -8.96 -17.16
CA LEU A 72 -46.57 -8.67 -16.02
C LEU A 72 -47.10 -9.29 -14.72
N ILE A 73 -46.21 -9.86 -13.92
CA ILE A 73 -46.44 -10.30 -12.54
C ILE A 73 -45.31 -9.82 -11.64
N THR A 74 -45.59 -9.56 -10.36
CA THR A 74 -44.58 -9.20 -9.36
C THR A 74 -44.22 -10.40 -8.49
N SER A 75 -42.96 -10.80 -8.43
CA SER A 75 -42.50 -11.82 -7.48
C SER A 75 -42.00 -11.18 -6.19
N LYS A 76 -42.63 -11.50 -5.04
CA LYS A 76 -42.21 -10.95 -3.74
C LYS A 76 -40.81 -11.41 -3.34
N HIS A 77 -40.51 -12.70 -3.47
CA HIS A 77 -39.24 -13.33 -3.10
C HIS A 77 -38.76 -14.23 -4.24
N ALA A 78 -37.46 -14.46 -4.37
CA ALA A 78 -36.97 -15.48 -5.31
C ALA A 78 -37.32 -16.90 -4.83
N ILE A 79 -37.00 -17.19 -3.58
CA ILE A 79 -37.20 -18.47 -2.89
C ILE A 79 -37.79 -18.23 -1.49
N LYS A 80 -38.36 -19.27 -0.87
CA LYS A 80 -39.05 -19.17 0.43
C LYS A 80 -38.20 -18.65 1.60
N SER A 81 -36.92 -18.99 1.64
CA SER A 81 -35.94 -18.49 2.63
C SER A 81 -35.25 -17.19 2.21
N GLY A 82 -35.54 -16.67 1.02
CA GLY A 82 -34.85 -15.54 0.40
C GLY A 82 -35.42 -14.18 0.78
N PRO A 83 -34.66 -13.10 0.58
CA PRO A 83 -35.06 -11.76 0.96
C PRO A 83 -36.19 -11.23 0.08
N LEU A 84 -36.83 -10.15 0.54
CA LEU A 84 -37.76 -9.38 -0.26
C LEU A 84 -37.05 -8.86 -1.52
N LEU A 85 -37.67 -9.13 -2.67
CA LEU A 85 -37.17 -8.86 -4.01
C LEU A 85 -38.08 -7.83 -4.72
N ASN A 86 -39.38 -8.14 -4.85
CA ASN A 86 -40.36 -7.36 -5.62
C ASN A 86 -39.95 -7.15 -7.10
N SER A 87 -39.48 -8.20 -7.76
CA SER A 87 -39.07 -8.14 -9.17
C SER A 87 -40.29 -8.26 -10.09
N GLN A 88 -40.28 -7.49 -11.18
CA GLN A 88 -41.25 -7.63 -12.27
C GLN A 88 -40.77 -8.73 -13.23
N ILE A 89 -41.66 -9.68 -13.49
CA ILE A 89 -41.47 -10.78 -14.43
C ILE A 89 -42.53 -10.63 -15.52
N PHE A 90 -42.13 -10.68 -16.80
CA PHE A 90 -43.05 -10.61 -17.95
C PHE A 90 -43.10 -11.95 -18.70
N TYR A 91 -44.26 -12.27 -19.27
CA TYR A 91 -44.39 -13.36 -20.24
C TYR A 91 -43.88 -12.91 -21.62
N ASP A 92 -42.96 -13.66 -22.19
CA ASP A 92 -42.45 -13.50 -23.55
C ASP A 92 -43.02 -14.62 -24.42
N LYS A 93 -43.94 -14.26 -25.32
CA LYS A 93 -44.61 -15.22 -26.22
C LYS A 93 -43.74 -15.62 -27.42
N ASP A 94 -42.85 -14.74 -27.86
CA ASP A 94 -42.03 -14.97 -29.05
C ASP A 94 -40.83 -15.87 -28.72
N ASP A 95 -40.37 -15.86 -27.47
CA ASP A 95 -39.36 -16.80 -26.98
C ASP A 95 -39.91 -18.22 -26.74
N THR A 96 -39.74 -19.04 -27.77
CA THR A 96 -40.06 -20.48 -27.76
C THR A 96 -38.84 -21.38 -27.51
N VAL A 97 -37.64 -20.81 -27.39
CA VAL A 97 -36.36 -21.55 -27.48
C VAL A 97 -35.51 -21.51 -26.22
N SER A 98 -35.53 -20.42 -25.44
CA SER A 98 -34.67 -20.29 -24.26
C SER A 98 -34.96 -21.37 -23.23
N THR A 99 -33.89 -21.87 -22.61
CA THR A 99 -33.95 -22.78 -21.46
C THR A 99 -34.10 -21.97 -20.17
N ALA A 100 -34.61 -22.60 -19.10
CA ALA A 100 -34.61 -21.97 -17.79
C ALA A 100 -33.17 -21.89 -17.27
N ASP A 101 -32.73 -20.70 -16.85
CA ASP A 101 -31.43 -20.48 -16.20
C ASP A 101 -31.56 -20.40 -14.65
N GLY A 102 -32.79 -20.28 -14.16
CA GLY A 102 -33.11 -20.22 -12.73
C GLY A 102 -32.74 -18.91 -12.06
N TYR A 103 -32.60 -17.81 -12.81
CA TYR A 103 -32.48 -16.44 -12.27
C TYR A 103 -33.10 -15.36 -13.18
N SER A 104 -33.02 -15.47 -14.51
CA SER A 104 -33.60 -14.48 -15.44
C SER A 104 -34.67 -15.07 -16.36
N VAL A 105 -34.58 -16.36 -16.70
CA VAL A 105 -35.55 -17.08 -17.54
C VAL A 105 -36.15 -18.25 -16.76
N PHE A 106 -37.48 -18.27 -16.69
CA PHE A 106 -38.28 -19.29 -16.03
C PHE A 106 -39.22 -19.92 -17.07
N VAL A 107 -39.20 -21.25 -17.17
CA VAL A 107 -40.01 -21.99 -18.15
C VAL A 107 -41.08 -22.76 -17.38
N SER A 108 -42.36 -22.49 -17.65
CA SER A 108 -43.48 -23.17 -16.99
C SER A 108 -43.63 -24.63 -17.45
N HIS A 109 -44.48 -25.43 -16.78
CA HIS A 109 -44.80 -26.80 -17.22
C HIS A 109 -45.30 -26.87 -18.67
N ASP A 110 -46.03 -25.83 -19.13
CA ASP A 110 -46.53 -25.69 -20.50
C ASP A 110 -45.47 -25.14 -21.49
N LYS A 111 -44.20 -25.06 -21.06
CA LYS A 111 -43.05 -24.54 -21.81
C LYS A 111 -43.14 -23.04 -22.18
N LEU A 112 -43.87 -22.25 -21.38
CA LEU A 112 -44.05 -20.82 -21.59
C LEU A 112 -42.94 -20.05 -20.86
N ARG A 113 -42.36 -19.02 -21.51
CA ARG A 113 -41.17 -18.31 -21.04
C ARG A 113 -41.54 -17.04 -20.29
N TRP A 114 -41.17 -17.00 -19.02
CA TRP A 114 -41.30 -15.84 -18.14
C TRP A 114 -39.91 -15.27 -17.87
N LYS A 115 -39.74 -13.96 -18.02
CA LYS A 115 -38.43 -13.28 -17.97
C LYS A 115 -38.42 -12.16 -16.93
N ALA A 116 -37.35 -12.10 -16.15
CA ALA A 116 -37.07 -10.94 -15.29
C ALA A 116 -36.53 -9.78 -16.14
N ASP A 117 -36.84 -8.54 -15.75
CA ASP A 117 -36.13 -7.38 -16.31
C ASP A 117 -34.68 -7.36 -15.78
N VAL A 118 -33.74 -7.54 -16.71
CA VAL A 118 -32.28 -7.52 -16.48
C VAL A 118 -31.59 -6.41 -17.27
N SER A 119 -32.35 -5.44 -17.81
CA SER A 119 -31.84 -4.31 -18.61
C SER A 119 -30.79 -3.45 -17.91
N ASN A 120 -30.77 -3.48 -16.56
CA ASN A 120 -29.85 -2.75 -15.70
C ASN A 120 -28.86 -3.67 -14.96
N GLY A 121 -28.75 -4.94 -15.36
CA GLY A 121 -28.01 -6.00 -14.68
C GLY A 121 -28.92 -7.00 -13.94
N VAL A 122 -28.37 -8.15 -13.58
CA VAL A 122 -29.08 -9.20 -12.83
C VAL A 122 -29.02 -8.93 -11.34
N ASP A 123 -30.15 -8.80 -10.66
CA ASP A 123 -30.20 -8.71 -9.20
C ASP A 123 -29.85 -10.06 -8.56
N VAL A 124 -28.80 -10.10 -7.73
CA VAL A 124 -28.28 -11.34 -7.12
C VAL A 124 -29.35 -12.12 -6.32
N ARG A 125 -30.39 -11.43 -5.82
CA ARG A 125 -31.50 -12.07 -5.10
C ARG A 125 -32.27 -13.05 -5.99
N LEU A 126 -32.40 -12.77 -7.29
CA LEU A 126 -33.06 -13.65 -8.27
C LEU A 126 -32.41 -15.04 -8.35
N ALA A 127 -31.10 -15.14 -8.10
CA ALA A 127 -30.37 -16.40 -8.15
C ALA A 127 -30.64 -17.34 -6.96
N GLY A 128 -31.40 -16.88 -5.95
CA GLY A 128 -31.74 -17.67 -4.75
C GLY A 128 -30.94 -17.28 -3.51
N LEU A 129 -30.62 -15.99 -3.33
CA LEU A 129 -29.94 -15.50 -2.14
C LEU A 129 -30.79 -15.78 -0.89
N LEU A 130 -30.16 -16.22 0.20
CA LEU A 130 -30.79 -16.45 1.50
C LEU A 130 -31.00 -15.12 2.27
N SER A 131 -32.00 -15.08 3.15
CA SER A 131 -32.32 -13.87 3.95
C SER A 131 -31.27 -13.48 4.99
N ASP A 132 -30.28 -14.35 5.25
CA ASP A 132 -29.10 -14.07 6.06
C ASP A 132 -27.86 -13.69 5.24
N GLY A 133 -27.92 -13.80 3.91
CA GLY A 133 -26.80 -13.53 3.01
C GLY A 133 -25.68 -14.58 3.01
N SER A 134 -25.93 -15.78 3.56
CA SER A 134 -24.90 -16.80 3.80
C SER A 134 -24.40 -17.56 2.55
N ASN A 135 -25.04 -17.35 1.39
CA ASN A 135 -24.75 -18.05 0.14
C ASN A 135 -24.41 -17.11 -1.04
N LEU A 136 -23.72 -15.98 -0.76
CA LEU A 136 -23.49 -14.95 -1.79
C LEU A 136 -22.62 -15.47 -2.95
N GLY A 137 -21.61 -16.31 -2.66
CA GLY A 137 -20.70 -16.87 -3.67
C GLY A 137 -21.46 -17.71 -4.69
N SER A 138 -22.22 -18.70 -4.20
CA SER A 138 -23.09 -19.57 -5.02
C SER A 138 -24.04 -18.76 -5.90
N CYS A 139 -24.68 -17.72 -5.37
CA CYS A 139 -25.62 -16.91 -6.14
C CYS A 139 -24.97 -16.09 -7.25
N ILE A 140 -23.78 -15.53 -7.01
CA ILE A 140 -23.01 -14.79 -8.02
C ILE A 140 -22.49 -15.75 -9.09
N ASN A 141 -21.85 -16.86 -8.70
CA ASN A 141 -21.31 -17.84 -9.63
C ASN A 141 -22.39 -18.50 -10.49
N LYS A 142 -23.59 -18.75 -9.95
CA LYS A 142 -24.74 -19.24 -10.73
C LYS A 142 -25.11 -18.31 -11.88
N ILE A 143 -25.11 -16.99 -11.65
CA ILE A 143 -25.36 -16.00 -12.70
C ILE A 143 -24.21 -16.01 -13.71
N ILE A 144 -22.95 -15.90 -13.24
CA ILE A 144 -21.76 -15.89 -14.11
C ILE A 144 -21.73 -17.12 -15.04
N LEU A 145 -21.94 -18.32 -14.50
CA LEU A 145 -21.92 -19.56 -15.28
C LEU A 145 -23.07 -19.64 -16.29
N GLY A 146 -24.27 -19.18 -15.92
CA GLY A 146 -25.41 -19.11 -16.84
C GLY A 146 -25.19 -18.09 -17.97
N GLU A 147 -24.61 -16.93 -17.65
CA GLU A 147 -24.29 -15.89 -18.63
C GLU A 147 -23.12 -16.31 -19.54
N ILE A 148 -22.09 -17.00 -19.02
CA ILE A 148 -21.05 -17.64 -19.85
C ILE A 148 -21.65 -18.71 -20.77
N ALA A 149 -22.66 -19.46 -20.33
CA ALA A 149 -23.34 -20.43 -21.20
C ALA A 149 -24.06 -19.75 -22.38
N LYS A 150 -24.62 -18.54 -22.19
CA LYS A 150 -25.20 -17.72 -23.26
C LYS A 150 -24.10 -17.26 -24.25
N VAL A 151 -22.95 -16.77 -23.75
CA VAL A 151 -21.77 -16.44 -24.58
C VAL A 151 -21.32 -17.65 -25.42
N LYS A 152 -21.28 -18.85 -24.82
CA LYS A 152 -20.89 -20.09 -25.51
C LYS A 152 -21.90 -20.51 -26.58
N ALA A 153 -23.20 -20.36 -26.31
CA ALA A 153 -24.27 -20.74 -27.23
C ALA A 153 -24.35 -19.82 -28.47
N GLY A 154 -24.32 -18.50 -28.27
CA GLY A 154 -24.35 -17.51 -29.37
C GLY A 154 -22.98 -17.11 -29.91
N LYS A 155 -21.89 -17.66 -29.34
CA LYS A 155 -20.48 -17.39 -29.70
C LYS A 155 -20.07 -15.91 -29.70
N SER A 156 -20.67 -15.09 -28.82
CA SER A 156 -20.29 -13.69 -28.67
C SER A 156 -20.53 -13.20 -27.24
N ILE A 157 -19.66 -12.31 -26.78
CA ILE A 157 -19.77 -11.66 -25.45
C ILE A 157 -20.99 -10.73 -25.35
N PHE A 158 -21.58 -10.32 -26.48
CA PHE A 158 -22.78 -9.48 -26.51
C PHE A 158 -24.08 -10.23 -26.13
N GLU A 159 -24.02 -11.57 -26.03
CA GLU A 159 -25.17 -12.43 -25.71
C GLU A 159 -25.43 -12.51 -24.19
N CYS A 160 -24.66 -11.80 -23.36
CA CYS A 160 -24.70 -11.93 -21.91
C CYS A 160 -24.88 -10.59 -21.16
N VAL A 161 -25.49 -10.69 -19.98
CA VAL A 161 -25.62 -9.59 -19.02
C VAL A 161 -24.40 -9.60 -18.09
N THR A 162 -23.46 -8.69 -18.33
CA THR A 162 -22.18 -8.65 -17.61
C THR A 162 -22.25 -8.00 -16.23
N THR A 163 -23.37 -7.35 -15.88
CA THR A 163 -23.54 -6.62 -14.61
C THR A 163 -24.39 -7.43 -13.63
N ILE A 164 -23.87 -7.67 -12.43
CA ILE A 164 -24.57 -8.32 -11.32
C ILE A 164 -24.78 -7.30 -10.21
N TYR A 165 -26.03 -7.03 -9.84
CA TYR A 165 -26.39 -6.09 -8.80
C TYR A 165 -26.53 -6.75 -7.44
N ILE A 166 -25.75 -6.29 -6.46
CA ILE A 166 -25.72 -6.73 -5.07
C ILE A 166 -26.26 -5.58 -4.21
N PRO A 167 -27.46 -5.66 -3.62
CA PRO A 167 -28.03 -4.54 -2.88
C PRO A 167 -27.27 -4.26 -1.57
N SER A 168 -26.90 -3.00 -1.34
CA SER A 168 -26.24 -2.56 -0.07
C SER A 168 -27.11 -2.77 1.18
N LYS A 169 -28.44 -2.90 0.98
CA LYS A 169 -29.43 -3.19 2.02
C LYS A 169 -30.52 -4.07 1.44
N PHE A 170 -30.87 -5.15 2.14
CA PHE A 170 -32.06 -5.93 1.87
C PHE A 170 -32.79 -6.26 3.18
N ASN A 171 -34.08 -6.63 3.10
CA ASN A 171 -34.94 -6.91 4.27
C ASN A 171 -35.03 -5.79 5.33
N GLY A 172 -34.76 -4.52 4.97
CA GLY A 172 -34.79 -3.40 5.91
C GLY A 172 -33.67 -3.43 6.98
N ARG A 173 -32.76 -4.42 6.92
CA ARG A 173 -31.58 -4.45 7.79
C ARG A 173 -30.60 -3.37 7.34
N ALA A 174 -30.09 -2.59 8.30
CA ALA A 174 -28.87 -1.84 8.09
C ALA A 174 -27.70 -2.84 8.06
N ASN A 175 -26.90 -2.80 7.00
CA ASN A 175 -25.69 -3.60 6.81
C ASN A 175 -25.92 -5.13 6.91
N PRO A 176 -26.53 -5.76 5.88
CA PRO A 176 -26.52 -7.22 5.78
C PRO A 176 -25.07 -7.68 5.56
N ASN A 177 -24.47 -8.31 6.57
CA ASN A 177 -23.18 -8.97 6.41
C ASN A 177 -23.38 -10.19 5.51
N TYR A 178 -23.08 -10.03 4.23
CA TYR A 178 -23.00 -11.16 3.31
C TYR A 178 -21.85 -12.08 3.73
N ILE A 179 -21.98 -13.37 3.44
CA ILE A 179 -20.92 -14.35 3.67
C ILE A 179 -20.70 -15.10 2.35
N LEU A 180 -19.43 -15.28 1.99
CA LEU A 180 -19.08 -16.20 0.91
C LEU A 180 -19.12 -17.63 1.44
N ASP A 181 -19.89 -18.47 0.77
CA ASP A 181 -19.91 -19.93 0.89
C ASP A 181 -18.91 -20.60 -0.05
N GLU A 182 -18.62 -19.96 -1.19
CA GLU A 182 -17.58 -20.35 -2.14
C GLU A 182 -16.87 -19.12 -2.75
N PRO A 183 -15.64 -19.29 -3.30
CA PRO A 183 -14.93 -18.25 -4.05
C PRO A 183 -15.75 -17.71 -5.23
N ILE A 184 -15.79 -16.40 -5.44
CA ILE A 184 -16.37 -15.82 -6.66
C ILE A 184 -15.34 -15.90 -7.80
N VAL A 185 -15.71 -16.47 -8.95
CA VAL A 185 -14.82 -16.57 -10.13
C VAL A 185 -15.42 -15.79 -11.31
N LEU A 186 -14.75 -14.69 -11.67
CA LEU A 186 -15.29 -13.62 -12.51
C LEU A 186 -14.45 -13.44 -13.80
N PRO A 187 -15.05 -13.45 -15.00
CA PRO A 187 -14.36 -13.00 -16.23
C PRO A 187 -13.99 -11.52 -16.17
N SER A 188 -12.95 -11.10 -16.91
CA SER A 188 -12.46 -9.71 -16.88
C SER A 188 -13.48 -8.65 -17.31
N PHE A 189 -14.49 -9.07 -18.07
CA PHE A 189 -15.54 -8.22 -18.64
C PHE A 189 -16.85 -8.19 -17.83
N PHE A 190 -16.88 -8.77 -16.62
CA PHE A 190 -18.02 -8.68 -15.69
C PHE A 190 -17.84 -7.58 -14.62
N CYS A 191 -18.96 -7.01 -14.20
CA CYS A 191 -19.06 -5.95 -13.20
C CYS A 191 -19.97 -6.37 -12.03
N LEU A 192 -19.49 -6.24 -10.80
CA LEU A 192 -20.30 -6.29 -9.58
C LEU A 192 -20.74 -4.87 -9.20
N LYS A 193 -22.05 -4.63 -9.13
CA LYS A 193 -22.64 -3.30 -8.91
C LYS A 193 -23.40 -3.22 -7.61
N THR A 194 -23.32 -2.10 -6.91
CA THR A 194 -24.16 -1.78 -5.75
C THR A 194 -24.51 -0.29 -5.70
N ASN A 195 -25.31 0.10 -4.70
CA ASN A 195 -25.82 1.45 -4.48
C ASN A 195 -25.42 2.02 -3.10
N GLY A 196 -24.30 1.55 -2.54
CA GLY A 196 -23.86 1.90 -1.20
C GLY A 196 -22.73 1.00 -0.69
N PHE A 197 -22.55 0.93 0.62
CA PHE A 197 -21.57 0.03 1.22
C PHE A 197 -22.11 -1.40 1.28
N VAL A 198 -21.30 -2.37 0.85
CA VAL A 198 -21.58 -3.81 0.92
C VAL A 198 -20.46 -4.46 1.72
N TYR A 199 -20.78 -5.07 2.85
CA TYR A 199 -19.81 -5.81 3.67
C TYR A 199 -19.92 -7.31 3.41
N ILE A 200 -18.79 -7.95 3.09
CA ILE A 200 -18.70 -9.36 2.73
C ILE A 200 -17.64 -10.02 3.63
N SER A 201 -18.10 -10.90 4.50
CA SER A 201 -17.25 -11.77 5.31
C SER A 201 -16.76 -12.95 4.47
N VAL A 202 -15.46 -13.23 4.57
CA VAL A 202 -14.80 -14.32 3.83
C VAL A 202 -14.23 -15.33 4.86
N PRO A 203 -14.85 -16.51 4.98
CA PRO A 203 -14.34 -17.62 5.80
C PRO A 203 -12.91 -18.04 5.45
N ASP A 204 -12.21 -18.65 6.41
CA ASP A 204 -10.83 -19.12 6.28
C ASP A 204 -10.66 -20.37 5.40
N ASN A 205 -11.73 -21.14 5.19
CA ASN A 205 -11.75 -22.27 4.27
C ASN A 205 -11.86 -21.87 2.78
N ILE A 206 -11.96 -20.57 2.48
CA ILE A 206 -11.98 -20.02 1.12
C ILE A 206 -10.55 -19.63 0.71
N THR A 207 -10.13 -20.06 -0.48
CA THR A 207 -8.79 -19.79 -1.03
C THR A 207 -8.62 -18.35 -1.53
N TYR A 208 -9.66 -17.79 -2.15
CA TYR A 208 -9.73 -16.39 -2.54
C TYR A 208 -11.16 -15.87 -2.49
N ALA A 209 -11.37 -14.62 -2.07
CA ALA A 209 -12.72 -14.05 -2.05
C ALA A 209 -13.25 -13.84 -3.48
N ILE A 210 -12.44 -13.20 -4.32
CA ILE A 210 -12.69 -13.02 -5.75
C ILE A 210 -11.45 -13.42 -6.55
N LYS A 211 -11.66 -14.14 -7.65
CA LYS A 211 -10.69 -14.38 -8.72
C LYS A 211 -11.18 -13.79 -10.04
N VAL A 212 -10.52 -12.74 -10.52
CA VAL A 212 -10.74 -12.19 -11.86
C VAL A 212 -9.84 -12.93 -12.85
N THR A 213 -10.44 -13.76 -13.71
CA THR A 213 -9.74 -14.67 -14.61
C THR A 213 -10.54 -14.97 -15.87
N ASN A 214 -9.86 -15.10 -17.00
CA ASN A 214 -10.49 -15.55 -18.24
C ASN A 214 -10.35 -17.06 -18.47
N ASP A 215 -9.72 -17.79 -17.52
CA ASP A 215 -9.68 -19.26 -17.51
C ASP A 215 -11.07 -19.90 -17.50
N ILE A 216 -12.05 -19.29 -16.83
CA ILE A 216 -13.42 -19.83 -16.70
C ILE A 216 -14.16 -19.94 -18.06
N LEU A 217 -13.71 -19.19 -19.07
CA LEU A 217 -14.31 -19.20 -20.39
C LEU A 217 -14.04 -20.51 -21.14
N ASP A 218 -12.87 -21.11 -20.94
CA ASP A 218 -12.46 -22.39 -21.56
C ASP A 218 -12.61 -22.43 -23.09
N PHE A 219 -12.33 -21.31 -23.76
CA PHE A 219 -12.29 -21.23 -25.23
C PHE A 219 -10.93 -21.71 -25.76
N SER A 220 -10.95 -22.54 -26.81
CA SER A 220 -9.81 -22.60 -27.73
C SER A 220 -9.81 -21.36 -28.62
N THR A 221 -8.61 -20.88 -28.98
CA THR A 221 -8.44 -19.78 -29.94
C THR A 221 -9.23 -20.07 -31.23
N ASN A 222 -9.97 -19.07 -31.72
CA ASN A 222 -10.84 -19.10 -32.92
C ASN A 222 -12.26 -19.68 -32.75
N THR A 223 -12.84 -19.73 -31.55
CA THR A 223 -14.21 -20.26 -31.31
C THR A 223 -15.34 -19.21 -31.24
N LEU A 224 -15.02 -17.92 -31.10
CA LEU A 224 -15.99 -16.83 -31.06
C LEU A 224 -16.10 -16.17 -32.44
N ASP A 225 -17.26 -16.30 -33.10
CA ASP A 225 -17.49 -15.79 -34.47
C ASP A 225 -17.49 -14.25 -34.54
N LYS A 226 -17.69 -13.57 -33.40
CA LYS A 226 -17.71 -12.10 -33.26
C LYS A 226 -17.04 -11.64 -31.94
N SER A 227 -15.81 -12.07 -31.69
CA SER A 227 -15.01 -11.45 -30.63
C SER A 227 -14.33 -10.18 -31.14
N PRO A 228 -14.25 -9.09 -30.35
CA PRO A 228 -13.09 -8.20 -30.48
C PRO A 228 -11.82 -9.04 -30.31
N THR A 229 -10.76 -8.75 -31.05
CA THR A 229 -9.56 -9.60 -31.14
C THR A 229 -8.81 -9.77 -29.81
N ASP A 230 -9.13 -8.94 -28.81
CA ASP A 230 -8.83 -9.14 -27.40
C ASP A 230 -10.13 -9.02 -26.58
N ILE A 231 -10.37 -9.92 -25.62
CA ILE A 231 -11.38 -9.70 -24.58
C ILE A 231 -10.83 -8.63 -23.63
N GLN A 232 -11.33 -7.41 -23.73
CA GLN A 232 -10.93 -6.31 -22.85
C GLN A 232 -11.65 -6.40 -21.51
N GLY A 233 -10.96 -5.96 -20.45
CA GLY A 233 -11.51 -5.80 -19.12
C GLY A 233 -12.52 -4.65 -19.03
N CYS A 234 -13.16 -4.55 -17.87
CA CYS A 234 -14.10 -3.47 -17.56
C CYS A 234 -13.87 -2.90 -16.16
N LYS A 235 -14.75 -1.99 -15.71
CA LYS A 235 -14.84 -1.57 -14.31
C LYS A 235 -15.44 -2.73 -13.48
N THR A 236 -14.60 -3.48 -12.77
CA THR A 236 -15.02 -4.73 -12.09
C THR A 236 -15.98 -4.50 -10.91
N PHE A 237 -15.89 -3.36 -10.24
CA PHE A 237 -16.73 -3.02 -9.08
C PHE A 237 -17.31 -1.63 -9.27
N ASP A 238 -18.64 -1.46 -9.16
CA ASP A 238 -19.30 -0.15 -9.22
C ASP A 238 -20.18 0.07 -7.99
N ALA A 239 -19.71 0.83 -7.01
CA ALA A 239 -20.40 0.93 -5.72
C ALA A 239 -21.37 2.11 -5.57
N GLY A 240 -21.59 2.89 -6.63
CA GLY A 240 -22.61 3.96 -6.65
C GLY A 240 -22.43 5.04 -5.56
N GLY A 241 -21.18 5.30 -5.15
CA GLY A 241 -20.83 6.23 -4.06
C GLY A 241 -20.58 5.58 -2.69
N GLY A 242 -20.71 4.26 -2.58
CA GLY A 242 -20.25 3.47 -1.43
C GLY A 242 -18.97 2.70 -1.73
N ARG A 243 -18.87 1.47 -1.19
CA ARG A 243 -17.72 0.58 -1.40
C ARG A 243 -18.05 -0.88 -1.13
N PHE A 244 -17.46 -1.81 -1.87
CA PHE A 244 -17.39 -3.22 -1.49
C PHE A 244 -16.28 -3.42 -0.45
N VAL A 245 -16.58 -4.02 0.69
CA VAL A 245 -15.63 -4.29 1.76
C VAL A 245 -15.56 -5.80 1.97
N PHE A 246 -14.48 -6.41 1.50
CA PHE A 246 -14.20 -7.82 1.74
C PHE A 246 -13.29 -7.95 2.95
N SER A 247 -13.70 -8.75 3.93
CA SER A 247 -12.95 -9.00 5.16
C SER A 247 -12.69 -10.49 5.31
N GLY A 248 -11.42 -10.88 5.25
CA GLY A 248 -10.97 -12.21 5.65
C GLY A 248 -10.94 -12.38 7.17
N SER A 249 -10.45 -13.53 7.61
CA SER A 249 -10.35 -13.93 9.02
C SER A 249 -9.09 -13.46 9.75
N GLY A 250 -8.07 -12.96 9.05
CA GLY A 250 -6.80 -12.51 9.63
C GLY A 250 -5.61 -12.59 8.65
N SER A 251 -4.55 -11.82 8.90
CA SER A 251 -3.34 -11.81 8.06
C SER A 251 -2.59 -13.15 7.99
N HIS A 252 -2.78 -14.04 8.97
CA HIS A 252 -2.11 -15.34 9.06
C HIS A 252 -2.95 -16.52 8.53
N ASN A 253 -4.06 -16.26 7.83
CA ASN A 253 -4.75 -17.30 7.05
C ASN A 253 -3.99 -17.60 5.74
N SER A 254 -4.59 -18.39 4.85
CA SER A 254 -4.10 -18.66 3.49
C SER A 254 -5.08 -18.18 2.42
N THR A 255 -5.81 -17.09 2.71
CA THR A 255 -6.87 -16.57 1.85
C THR A 255 -6.39 -15.29 1.15
N THR A 256 -6.54 -15.24 -0.17
CA THR A 256 -6.32 -14.04 -0.98
C THR A 256 -7.61 -13.20 -1.05
N GLY A 257 -7.53 -11.88 -0.90
CA GLY A 257 -8.69 -10.99 -1.08
C GLY A 257 -9.13 -10.93 -2.55
N LEU A 258 -8.24 -10.47 -3.42
CA LEU A 258 -8.47 -10.33 -4.85
C LEU A 258 -7.34 -10.97 -5.66
N TYR A 259 -7.61 -12.12 -6.29
CA TYR A 259 -6.73 -12.74 -7.27
C TYR A 259 -7.02 -12.16 -8.67
N ILE A 260 -5.98 -11.77 -9.41
CA ILE A 260 -6.11 -11.29 -10.79
C ILE A 260 -5.11 -12.04 -11.69
N GLY A 261 -5.63 -12.62 -12.77
CA GLY A 261 -4.84 -13.23 -13.85
C GLY A 261 -5.29 -14.64 -14.23
N ASN A 262 -4.56 -15.27 -15.13
CA ASN A 262 -4.78 -16.66 -15.52
C ASN A 262 -3.77 -17.60 -14.86
N GLN A 263 -4.20 -18.83 -14.63
CA GLN A 263 -3.34 -19.97 -14.33
C GLN A 263 -2.91 -20.69 -15.63
N ARG A 264 -3.67 -20.57 -16.72
CA ARG A 264 -3.33 -21.18 -18.02
C ARG A 264 -2.71 -20.16 -18.98
N GLN A 265 -1.57 -20.53 -19.58
CA GLN A 265 -0.79 -19.68 -20.51
C GLN A 265 -1.47 -19.43 -21.87
N HIS A 266 -2.53 -20.17 -22.20
CA HIS A 266 -3.25 -20.07 -23.49
C HIS A 266 -4.67 -19.49 -23.36
N SER A 267 -5.06 -19.01 -22.17
CA SER A 267 -6.32 -18.31 -21.96
C SER A 267 -6.24 -16.87 -22.47
N PHE A 268 -7.39 -16.30 -22.88
CA PHE A 268 -7.52 -14.87 -23.21
C PHE A 268 -6.94 -13.97 -22.11
N ALA A 269 -6.29 -12.87 -22.50
CA ALA A 269 -5.61 -12.00 -21.56
C ALA A 269 -6.57 -11.38 -20.53
N VAL A 270 -6.12 -11.24 -19.29
CA VAL A 270 -6.77 -10.45 -18.24
C VAL A 270 -6.12 -9.08 -18.28
N ARG A 271 -6.72 -8.18 -19.06
CA ARG A 271 -6.14 -6.88 -19.43
C ARG A 271 -7.16 -5.76 -19.45
N ASP A 272 -6.70 -4.51 -19.41
CA ASP A 272 -7.52 -3.30 -19.47
C ASP A 272 -8.59 -3.22 -18.35
N LEU A 273 -8.35 -3.86 -17.20
CA LEU A 273 -9.21 -3.79 -16.02
C LEU A 273 -9.11 -2.42 -15.33
N LEU A 274 -10.25 -1.95 -14.81
CA LEU A 274 -10.31 -0.90 -13.81
C LEU A 274 -10.89 -1.47 -12.50
N ILE A 275 -10.02 -1.64 -11.51
CA ILE A 275 -10.37 -2.06 -10.15
C ILE A 275 -10.44 -0.82 -9.25
N ASN A 276 -11.63 -0.46 -8.80
CA ASN A 276 -11.88 0.62 -7.85
C ASN A 276 -12.99 0.22 -6.88
N ASP A 277 -13.50 1.16 -6.09
CA ASP A 277 -14.69 0.96 -5.23
C ASP A 277 -14.60 -0.26 -4.28
N ILE A 278 -13.38 -0.68 -3.89
CA ILE A 278 -13.13 -1.87 -3.04
C ILE A 278 -12.19 -1.60 -1.85
N THR A 279 -12.45 -2.28 -0.73
CA THR A 279 -11.53 -2.45 0.40
C THR A 279 -11.31 -3.93 0.63
N LEU A 280 -10.04 -4.31 0.79
CA LEU A 280 -9.56 -5.66 1.05
C LEU A 280 -8.86 -5.63 2.41
N GLN A 281 -9.34 -6.42 3.38
CA GLN A 281 -8.77 -6.42 4.72
C GLN A 281 -8.68 -7.82 5.35
N TYR A 282 -7.67 -8.04 6.20
CA TYR A 282 -7.48 -9.29 6.97
C TYR A 282 -7.30 -10.56 6.10
N PHE A 283 -6.48 -10.46 5.06
CA PHE A 283 -6.10 -11.55 4.16
C PHE A 283 -4.61 -11.89 4.25
N GLU A 284 -4.21 -13.08 3.81
CA GLU A 284 -2.78 -13.35 3.57
C GLU A 284 -2.25 -12.39 2.51
N ASN A 285 -2.92 -12.38 1.36
CA ASN A 285 -2.61 -11.47 0.25
C ASN A 285 -3.84 -10.59 0.04
N GLY A 286 -3.71 -9.28 0.19
CA GLY A 286 -4.80 -8.37 -0.17
C GLY A 286 -5.13 -8.52 -1.65
N ILE A 287 -4.13 -8.30 -2.50
CA ILE A 287 -4.17 -8.58 -3.94
C ILE A 287 -3.10 -9.61 -4.28
N GLU A 288 -3.46 -10.58 -5.10
CA GLU A 288 -2.52 -11.53 -5.72
C GLU A 288 -2.55 -11.37 -7.24
N PHE A 289 -1.38 -11.19 -7.84
CA PHE A 289 -1.20 -11.00 -9.27
C PHE A 289 -0.50 -12.21 -9.88
N ALA A 290 -1.19 -12.92 -10.77
CA ALA A 290 -0.63 -14.03 -11.53
C ALA A 290 -0.12 -13.53 -12.90
N PRO A 291 1.20 -13.57 -13.16
CA PRO A 291 1.81 -12.96 -14.36
C PRO A 291 1.70 -13.85 -15.61
N ASN A 292 0.53 -14.40 -15.92
CA ASN A 292 0.24 -15.11 -17.18
C ASN A 292 -0.87 -14.41 -17.95
N ASN A 293 -0.57 -13.92 -19.15
CA ASN A 293 -1.45 -13.13 -20.01
C ASN A 293 -2.19 -12.02 -19.22
N ASN A 294 -1.45 -11.30 -18.36
CA ASN A 294 -2.03 -10.35 -17.39
C ASN A 294 -1.27 -9.02 -17.42
N PHE A 295 -1.89 -7.95 -17.92
CA PHE A 295 -1.21 -6.69 -18.24
C PHE A 295 -2.18 -5.51 -18.42
N ILE A 296 -1.68 -4.27 -18.32
CA ILE A 296 -2.42 -3.02 -18.54
C ILE A 296 -3.65 -2.92 -17.60
N ASN A 297 -3.48 -3.35 -16.35
CA ASN A 297 -4.52 -3.31 -15.33
C ASN A 297 -4.30 -2.15 -14.36
N THR A 298 -5.38 -1.43 -14.04
CA THR A 298 -5.36 -0.23 -13.19
C THR A 298 -6.17 -0.46 -11.91
N PHE A 299 -5.54 -0.20 -10.77
CA PHE A 299 -6.18 -0.08 -9.47
C PHE A 299 -6.32 1.42 -9.15
N ASP A 300 -7.53 1.89 -8.84
CA ASP A 300 -7.83 3.30 -8.58
C ASP A 300 -8.62 3.43 -7.26
N LYS A 301 -8.12 4.23 -6.30
CA LYS A 301 -8.82 4.57 -5.05
C LYS A 301 -9.27 3.38 -4.19
N ILE A 302 -8.53 2.28 -4.27
CA ILE A 302 -8.73 1.09 -3.44
C ILE A 302 -8.01 1.21 -2.10
N ASN A 303 -8.49 0.47 -1.10
CA ASN A 303 -7.77 0.29 0.17
C ASN A 303 -7.41 -1.18 0.37
N VAL A 304 -6.16 -1.45 0.74
CA VAL A 304 -5.68 -2.79 1.10
C VAL A 304 -4.98 -2.72 2.44
N VAL A 305 -5.64 -3.22 3.50
CA VAL A 305 -5.22 -2.94 4.87
C VAL A 305 -5.22 -4.17 5.78
N MET A 306 -4.27 -4.25 6.72
CA MET A 306 -4.20 -5.34 7.70
C MET A 306 -4.10 -6.73 7.08
N CYS A 307 -3.48 -6.82 5.88
CA CYS A 307 -3.13 -8.07 5.21
C CYS A 307 -1.67 -8.44 5.54
N LYS A 308 -1.23 -9.68 5.28
CA LYS A 308 0.20 -10.03 5.43
C LYS A 308 1.05 -9.43 4.33
N TYR A 309 0.57 -9.55 3.09
CA TYR A 309 1.06 -8.81 1.94
C TYR A 309 -0.08 -7.94 1.39
N GLY A 310 0.18 -6.66 1.12
CA GLY A 310 -0.79 -5.80 0.45
C GLY A 310 -1.00 -6.24 -1.00
N PHE A 311 0.09 -6.36 -1.73
CA PHE A 311 0.14 -6.89 -3.10
C PHE A 311 1.25 -7.95 -3.20
N LEU A 312 0.92 -9.11 -3.76
CA LEU A 312 1.83 -10.21 -4.03
C LEU A 312 1.83 -10.55 -5.53
N VAL A 313 3.00 -10.79 -6.12
CA VAL A 313 3.11 -11.57 -7.37
C VAL A 313 3.34 -13.03 -7.04
N SER A 314 2.48 -13.93 -7.52
CA SER A 314 2.48 -15.34 -7.08
C SER A 314 3.24 -16.33 -7.98
N ALA A 315 3.99 -15.85 -8.97
CA ALA A 315 4.86 -16.69 -9.78
C ALA A 315 6.19 -16.01 -10.14
N ASP A 316 7.22 -16.83 -10.33
CA ASP A 316 8.59 -16.40 -10.62
C ASP A 316 8.84 -15.99 -12.07
N ASN A 317 7.96 -16.37 -13.00
CA ASN A 317 8.14 -16.08 -14.42
C ASN A 317 6.89 -15.41 -15.00
N SER A 318 7.10 -14.41 -15.85
CA SER A 318 6.05 -13.72 -16.59
C SER A 318 5.86 -14.33 -17.99
N VAL A 319 4.63 -14.70 -18.33
CA VAL A 319 4.26 -15.17 -19.68
C VAL A 319 3.32 -14.15 -20.30
N SER A 320 3.82 -13.36 -21.27
CA SER A 320 3.08 -12.27 -21.93
C SER A 320 2.31 -11.39 -20.93
N ALA A 321 2.99 -10.90 -19.90
CA ALA A 321 2.39 -10.23 -18.75
C ALA A 321 3.25 -9.07 -18.23
N GLY A 322 2.70 -8.29 -17.30
CA GLY A 322 3.44 -7.29 -16.55
C GLY A 322 3.71 -5.97 -17.28
N GLU A 323 3.17 -5.76 -18.49
CA GLU A 323 3.13 -4.43 -19.08
C GLU A 323 2.21 -3.53 -18.23
N LYS A 324 2.75 -2.40 -17.75
CA LYS A 324 2.01 -1.27 -17.17
C LYS A 324 0.91 -1.65 -16.16
N ILE A 325 1.30 -2.13 -14.99
CA ILE A 325 0.40 -2.29 -13.84
C ILE A 325 0.38 -0.98 -13.03
N VAL A 326 -0.81 -0.41 -12.83
CA VAL A 326 -0.98 0.96 -12.29
C VAL A 326 -1.76 0.94 -10.98
N PHE A 327 -1.31 1.69 -9.98
CA PHE A 327 -2.02 2.00 -8.75
C PHE A 327 -2.14 3.53 -8.64
N ASN A 328 -3.36 4.05 -8.61
CA ASN A 328 -3.66 5.48 -8.50
C ASN A 328 -4.45 5.78 -7.23
N ASP A 329 -4.01 6.76 -6.43
CA ASP A 329 -4.74 7.22 -5.23
C ASP A 329 -5.08 6.08 -4.23
N CYS A 330 -4.31 4.99 -4.24
CA CYS A 330 -4.57 3.80 -3.43
C CYS A 330 -4.00 3.95 -2.00
N VAL A 331 -4.61 3.24 -1.04
CA VAL A 331 -4.10 3.13 0.33
C VAL A 331 -3.65 1.70 0.60
N PHE A 332 -2.39 1.51 0.98
CA PHE A 332 -1.88 0.25 1.52
C PHE A 332 -1.49 0.49 2.98
N GLY A 333 -2.15 -0.15 3.93
CA GLY A 333 -2.09 0.27 5.34
C GLY A 333 -1.97 -0.85 6.36
N ASN A 334 -1.06 -0.75 7.33
CA ASN A 334 -0.91 -1.71 8.43
C ASN A 334 -0.68 -3.18 7.97
N ASN A 335 0.06 -3.40 6.88
CA ASN A 335 0.30 -4.76 6.35
C ASN A 335 1.51 -5.43 7.02
N ASP A 336 1.34 -6.66 7.54
CA ASP A 336 2.24 -7.32 8.51
C ASP A 336 3.68 -7.55 8.01
N ILE A 337 3.87 -8.04 6.78
CA ILE A 337 5.22 -8.27 6.23
C ILE A 337 5.58 -7.20 5.21
N ALA A 338 4.73 -6.98 4.20
CA ALA A 338 5.00 -5.91 3.23
C ALA A 338 3.76 -5.29 2.59
N HIS A 339 3.87 -4.03 2.17
CA HIS A 339 2.88 -3.45 1.26
C HIS A 339 2.96 -4.11 -0.13
N PHE A 340 4.18 -4.34 -0.64
CA PHE A 340 4.42 -5.00 -1.92
C PHE A 340 5.46 -6.12 -1.77
N ARG A 341 5.12 -7.34 -2.21
CA ARG A 341 6.07 -8.43 -2.45
C ARG A 341 6.08 -8.79 -3.94
N LEU A 342 7.21 -8.55 -4.58
CA LEU A 342 7.33 -8.51 -6.03
C LEU A 342 8.28 -9.59 -6.56
N ALA A 343 7.76 -10.39 -7.48
CA ALA A 343 8.44 -11.42 -8.25
C ALA A 343 8.13 -11.22 -9.75
N ALA A 344 8.84 -11.97 -10.61
CA ALA A 344 8.76 -11.87 -12.08
C ALA A 344 9.01 -10.47 -12.70
N GLN A 345 9.16 -10.43 -14.03
CA GLN A 345 9.36 -9.19 -14.77
C GLN A 345 8.04 -8.44 -14.96
N VAL A 346 7.87 -7.32 -14.26
CA VAL A 346 6.64 -6.49 -14.28
C VAL A 346 6.99 -5.01 -14.15
N ASN A 347 6.21 -4.14 -14.80
CA ASN A 347 6.36 -2.68 -14.72
C ASN A 347 5.24 -2.06 -13.87
N TYR A 348 5.61 -1.44 -12.76
CA TYR A 348 4.72 -0.89 -11.75
C TYR A 348 4.74 0.65 -11.75
N TYR A 349 3.55 1.24 -11.67
CA TYR A 349 3.33 2.67 -11.59
C TYR A 349 2.45 2.95 -10.37
N ILE A 350 3.06 3.36 -9.27
CA ILE A 350 2.39 3.65 -7.98
C ILE A 350 2.31 5.17 -7.85
N ILE A 351 1.14 5.73 -8.12
CA ILE A 351 0.92 7.16 -8.32
C ILE A 351 -0.01 7.71 -7.24
N ASN A 352 0.45 8.74 -6.53
CA ASN A 352 -0.27 9.44 -5.47
C ASN A 352 -0.85 8.52 -4.38
N CYS A 353 -0.21 7.37 -4.15
CA CYS A 353 -0.65 6.38 -3.18
C CYS A 353 -0.18 6.73 -1.75
N SER A 354 -0.90 6.22 -0.75
CA SER A 354 -0.53 6.28 0.66
C SER A 354 -0.07 4.89 1.09
N LEU A 355 1.23 4.74 1.39
CA LEU A 355 1.81 3.50 1.92
C LEU A 355 2.09 3.75 3.41
N ASP A 356 1.17 3.30 4.28
CA ASP A 356 1.03 3.80 5.65
C ASP A 356 1.18 2.66 6.67
N TYR A 357 2.30 2.64 7.41
CA TYR A 357 2.68 1.58 8.36
C TYR A 357 2.70 0.18 7.74
N THR A 358 3.89 -0.29 7.36
CA THR A 358 4.13 -1.73 7.18
C THR A 358 4.63 -2.33 8.50
N GLY A 359 4.45 -3.62 8.73
CA GLY A 359 5.04 -4.34 9.86
C GLY A 359 6.51 -4.72 9.67
N GLN A 360 7.01 -4.79 8.42
CA GLN A 360 8.44 -5.02 8.15
C GLN A 360 8.98 -4.16 6.99
N HIS A 361 8.54 -4.40 5.75
CA HIS A 361 9.14 -3.82 4.54
C HIS A 361 8.13 -3.10 3.65
N VAL A 362 8.50 -2.00 3.00
CA VAL A 362 7.59 -1.38 2.01
C VAL A 362 7.60 -2.20 0.71
N PHE A 363 8.80 -2.42 0.15
CA PHE A 363 9.03 -3.24 -1.03
C PHE A 363 9.92 -4.44 -0.70
N PHE A 364 9.34 -5.63 -0.69
CA PHE A 364 10.05 -6.92 -0.74
C PHE A 364 10.25 -7.28 -2.21
N ILE A 365 11.50 -7.48 -2.62
CA ILE A 365 11.90 -7.84 -3.98
C ILE A 365 12.50 -9.25 -3.98
N ASP A 366 11.79 -10.20 -4.60
CA ASP A 366 12.31 -11.54 -4.89
C ASP A 366 13.28 -11.51 -6.10
N GLU A 367 14.20 -12.47 -6.17
CA GLU A 367 15.29 -12.52 -7.18
C GLU A 367 14.82 -12.58 -8.63
N THR A 368 13.58 -12.99 -8.85
CA THR A 368 12.94 -13.10 -10.16
C THR A 368 12.37 -11.78 -10.67
N CYS A 369 12.39 -10.71 -9.86
CA CYS A 369 11.94 -9.37 -10.24
C CYS A 369 12.98 -8.56 -11.07
N ALA A 370 13.94 -9.24 -11.70
CA ALA A 370 14.93 -8.62 -12.58
C ALA A 370 14.28 -7.99 -13.83
N LEU A 371 14.92 -6.95 -14.38
CA LEU A 371 14.39 -6.12 -15.49
C LEU A 371 13.07 -5.38 -15.22
N SER A 372 12.43 -5.58 -14.06
CA SER A 372 11.26 -4.82 -13.65
C SER A 372 11.58 -3.33 -13.48
N ARG A 373 10.52 -2.52 -13.53
CA ARG A 373 10.60 -1.08 -13.21
C ARG A 373 9.52 -0.71 -12.22
N LEU A 374 9.92 -0.11 -11.11
CA LEU A 374 9.02 0.53 -10.15
C LEU A 374 9.15 2.05 -10.31
N ILE A 375 8.03 2.72 -10.54
CA ILE A 375 7.92 4.18 -10.42
C ILE A 375 6.92 4.48 -9.31
N ILE A 376 7.39 5.08 -8.23
CA ILE A 376 6.58 5.65 -7.15
C ILE A 376 6.57 7.16 -7.39
N ASP A 377 5.40 7.73 -7.64
CA ASP A 377 5.21 9.13 -8.05
C ASP A 377 4.23 9.82 -7.10
N LYS A 378 4.71 10.78 -6.31
CA LYS A 378 3.92 11.53 -5.32
C LYS A 378 3.32 10.63 -4.24
N GLY A 379 2.39 11.18 -3.46
CA GLY A 379 1.83 10.51 -2.29
C GLY A 379 2.80 10.50 -1.12
N HIS A 380 2.62 9.56 -0.20
CA HIS A 380 3.50 9.40 0.95
C HIS A 380 3.80 7.94 1.27
N ILE A 381 4.96 7.74 1.89
CA ILE A 381 5.35 6.49 2.53
C ILE A 381 5.62 6.83 4.00
N GLU A 382 4.71 6.42 4.87
CA GLU A 382 4.80 6.55 6.33
C GLU A 382 5.04 5.17 6.95
N GLY A 383 5.65 5.11 8.14
CA GLY A 383 5.53 3.91 8.94
C GLY A 383 6.44 2.75 8.48
N VAL A 384 7.74 2.98 8.28
CA VAL A 384 8.71 1.93 7.90
C VAL A 384 9.46 1.36 9.13
N PRO A 385 9.20 0.13 9.62
CA PRO A 385 9.89 -0.48 10.77
C PRO A 385 11.16 -1.26 10.46
N GLN A 386 11.39 -1.74 9.22
CA GLN A 386 12.69 -2.28 8.81
C GLN A 386 13.24 -1.59 7.56
N TYR A 387 12.78 -1.96 6.36
CA TYR A 387 13.38 -1.50 5.11
C TYR A 387 12.36 -0.87 4.16
N LEU A 388 12.75 0.22 3.52
CA LEU A 388 12.03 0.78 2.37
C LEU A 388 12.17 -0.18 1.17
N VAL A 389 13.37 -0.69 0.92
CA VAL A 389 13.65 -1.69 -0.12
C VAL A 389 14.45 -2.86 0.46
N TYR A 390 13.88 -4.06 0.35
CA TYR A 390 14.49 -5.32 0.78
C TYR A 390 14.64 -6.26 -0.42
N CYS A 391 15.88 -6.49 -0.86
CA CYS A 391 16.23 -7.39 -1.96
C CYS A 391 17.40 -8.29 -1.53
N PRO A 392 17.15 -9.32 -0.68
CA PRO A 392 18.21 -10.11 -0.03
C PRO A 392 18.99 -11.04 -0.97
N LYS A 393 18.57 -11.15 -2.24
CA LYS A 393 19.04 -12.14 -3.20
C LYS A 393 19.59 -11.47 -4.46
N LYS A 394 20.39 -12.21 -5.21
CA LYS A 394 21.04 -11.68 -6.42
C LYS A 394 20.06 -11.61 -7.58
N LEU A 395 19.75 -10.39 -8.04
CA LEU A 395 19.03 -10.22 -9.30
C LEU A 395 19.95 -10.60 -10.48
N PRO A 396 19.53 -11.47 -11.42
CA PRO A 396 20.35 -11.83 -12.59
C PRO A 396 20.59 -10.65 -13.54
N LEU A 397 19.67 -9.68 -13.58
CA LEU A 397 19.77 -8.44 -14.37
C LEU A 397 19.24 -7.24 -13.55
N PRO A 398 19.69 -6.00 -13.81
CA PRO A 398 19.32 -4.85 -12.99
C PRO A 398 17.81 -4.55 -12.94
N LEU A 399 17.34 -4.27 -11.74
CA LEU A 399 16.04 -3.68 -11.41
C LEU A 399 16.18 -2.15 -11.31
N LYS A 400 15.17 -1.39 -11.71
CA LYS A 400 15.11 0.06 -11.48
C LYS A 400 13.92 0.46 -10.60
N ILE A 401 14.19 1.10 -9.46
CA ILE A 401 13.20 1.73 -8.59
C ILE A 401 13.41 3.25 -8.65
N GLN A 402 12.33 4.00 -8.83
CA GLN A 402 12.35 5.47 -8.84
C GLN A 402 11.26 6.01 -7.91
N PHE A 403 11.67 6.79 -6.91
CA PHE A 403 10.79 7.64 -6.11
C PHE A 403 10.85 9.05 -6.67
N ARG A 404 9.70 9.68 -6.96
CA ARG A 404 9.58 11.03 -7.53
C ARG A 404 8.57 11.85 -6.74
N ASP A 405 8.97 12.99 -6.20
CA ASP A 405 8.13 13.91 -5.40
C ASP A 405 7.37 13.21 -4.24
N VAL A 406 7.93 12.11 -3.70
CA VAL A 406 7.30 11.31 -2.62
C VAL A 406 7.65 11.91 -1.27
N MET A 407 6.66 12.00 -0.36
CA MET A 407 6.90 12.32 1.05
C MET A 407 7.32 11.05 1.81
N LEU A 408 8.53 11.03 2.36
CA LEU A 408 9.13 9.88 3.03
C LEU A 408 9.20 10.13 4.54
N TYR A 409 8.20 9.63 5.29
CA TYR A 409 8.05 9.84 6.74
C TYR A 409 8.43 8.55 7.50
N MET A 410 9.68 8.41 7.92
CA MET A 410 10.28 7.09 8.24
C MET A 410 9.98 6.54 9.65
N ASN A 411 8.83 6.90 10.24
CA ASN A 411 8.46 6.73 11.66
C ASN A 411 7.96 5.37 12.14
N GLY A 412 7.87 4.34 11.29
CA GLY A 412 7.28 3.05 11.71
C GLY A 412 8.22 2.20 12.55
N ALA A 413 9.51 2.52 12.50
CA ALA A 413 10.45 2.03 13.49
C ALA A 413 9.96 2.47 14.88
N ILE A 414 10.16 1.64 15.89
CA ILE A 414 9.98 2.01 17.30
C ILE A 414 10.77 3.30 17.65
N TYR A 415 11.77 3.61 16.80
CA TYR A 415 12.97 4.40 16.98
C TYR A 415 13.41 4.99 15.61
N ASN A 416 13.19 6.28 15.33
CA ASN A 416 13.24 6.86 13.97
C ASN A 416 14.41 7.85 13.70
N SER A 417 15.64 7.35 13.88
CA SER A 417 16.83 7.99 13.30
C SER A 417 17.03 7.59 11.83
N MET A 418 17.94 8.28 11.13
CA MET A 418 18.48 7.73 9.87
C MET A 418 19.16 6.41 10.19
N ARG A 419 18.83 5.39 9.40
CA ARG A 419 19.33 4.03 9.50
C ARG A 419 19.43 3.43 8.10
N GLN A 420 19.91 2.20 8.00
CA GLN A 420 19.75 1.42 6.79
C GLN A 420 18.26 1.26 6.42
N LEU A 421 17.87 1.82 5.27
CA LEU A 421 16.53 1.68 4.68
C LEU A 421 16.54 0.82 3.42
N ILE A 422 17.72 0.55 2.85
CA ILE A 422 17.93 -0.26 1.66
C ILE A 422 18.85 -1.42 2.03
N PHE A 423 18.39 -2.66 1.81
CA PHE A 423 19.18 -3.87 1.98
C PHE A 423 19.15 -4.66 0.66
N SER A 424 20.31 -4.74 0.00
CA SER A 424 20.49 -5.45 -1.27
C SER A 424 21.94 -5.97 -1.39
N PRO A 425 22.36 -6.90 -0.53
CA PRO A 425 23.76 -7.32 -0.42
C PRO A 425 24.33 -7.86 -1.74
N GLU A 426 23.52 -8.61 -2.49
CA GLU A 426 23.95 -9.26 -3.72
C GLU A 426 23.77 -8.39 -4.99
N GLY A 427 23.20 -7.19 -4.85
CA GLY A 427 23.28 -6.12 -5.84
C GLY A 427 22.18 -6.01 -6.90
N ASN A 428 22.52 -5.27 -7.95
CA ASN A 428 21.68 -5.05 -9.14
C ASN A 428 20.36 -4.28 -8.89
N CYS A 429 20.16 -3.67 -7.71
CA CYS A 429 19.11 -2.67 -7.50
C CYS A 429 19.63 -1.26 -7.86
N HIS A 430 18.99 -0.60 -8.82
CA HIS A 430 19.22 0.81 -9.12
C HIS A 430 18.08 1.66 -8.54
N ILE A 431 18.38 2.42 -7.49
CA ILE A 431 17.39 3.19 -6.73
C ILE A 431 17.68 4.69 -6.92
N ILE A 432 16.65 5.44 -7.30
CA ILE A 432 16.72 6.89 -7.53
C ILE A 432 15.63 7.56 -6.71
N PHE A 433 16.00 8.56 -5.91
CA PHE A 433 15.10 9.51 -5.28
C PHE A 433 15.20 10.84 -6.04
N ASP A 434 14.08 11.39 -6.48
CA ASP A 434 13.99 12.61 -7.29
C ASP A 434 12.96 13.53 -6.64
N GLY A 435 13.35 14.73 -6.21
CA GLY A 435 12.43 15.70 -5.56
C GLY A 435 11.76 15.23 -4.25
N CYS A 436 12.19 14.12 -3.66
CA CYS A 436 11.52 13.52 -2.49
C CYS A 436 11.80 14.30 -1.20
N ASP A 437 10.76 14.56 -0.41
CA ASP A 437 10.84 15.19 0.91
C ASP A 437 11.05 14.12 1.99
N TRP A 438 11.92 14.38 2.95
CA TRP A 438 12.33 13.40 3.96
C TRP A 438 11.98 13.88 5.36
N THR A 439 11.33 13.04 6.15
CA THR A 439 11.05 13.33 7.56
C THR A 439 11.46 12.16 8.44
N PHE A 440 12.39 12.46 9.35
CA PHE A 440 12.80 11.59 10.44
C PHE A 440 12.39 12.30 11.73
N ILE A 441 11.57 11.68 12.55
CA ILE A 441 11.12 12.22 13.84
C ILE A 441 11.86 11.52 14.97
N ASN A 442 12.46 12.30 15.86
CA ASN A 442 13.31 11.86 16.97
C ASN A 442 14.62 11.20 16.53
N TYR A 443 15.71 11.92 16.78
CA TYR A 443 17.07 11.64 16.33
C TYR A 443 17.77 10.39 16.92
N TYR A 444 17.20 9.73 17.94
CA TYR A 444 18.01 9.20 19.03
C TYR A 444 17.68 7.75 19.44
N GLU A 445 17.98 6.75 18.58
CA GLU A 445 17.97 5.34 19.00
C GLU A 445 18.77 4.39 18.09
N HIS A 446 19.58 3.52 18.72
CA HIS A 446 20.07 2.16 18.35
C HIS A 446 20.47 1.78 16.92
N SER A 447 20.40 2.64 15.89
CA SER A 447 21.00 2.29 14.60
C SER A 447 22.49 2.60 14.60
N PRO A 448 23.39 1.65 14.29
CA PRO A 448 24.81 1.93 14.15
C PRO A 448 25.17 2.62 12.82
N TYR A 449 24.21 2.87 11.93
CA TYR A 449 24.47 3.35 10.56
C TYR A 449 23.91 4.75 10.31
N ILE A 450 24.65 5.56 9.54
CA ILE A 450 24.30 6.96 9.19
C ILE A 450 24.15 7.15 7.67
N SER A 451 23.86 6.07 6.94
CA SER A 451 23.58 6.10 5.50
C SER A 451 22.36 5.24 5.17
N LEU A 452 21.76 5.43 4.00
CA LEU A 452 20.61 4.64 3.56
C LEU A 452 20.94 3.13 3.39
N THR A 453 22.21 2.77 3.29
CA THR A 453 22.71 1.38 3.28
C THR A 453 23.48 1.04 4.55
N GLY A 454 23.65 -0.26 4.80
CA GLY A 454 24.61 -0.76 5.78
C GLY A 454 26.05 -0.44 5.38
N TYR A 455 26.98 -0.67 6.31
CA TYR A 455 28.41 -0.64 6.04
C TYR A 455 28.92 -2.06 5.80
N ARG A 456 29.62 -2.29 4.68
CA ARG A 456 30.22 -3.61 4.30
C ARG A 456 29.27 -4.81 4.28
N ASP A 457 27.96 -4.60 4.38
CA ASP A 457 26.92 -5.59 4.10
C ASP A 457 26.81 -5.93 2.60
N LYS A 458 27.70 -5.34 1.77
CA LYS A 458 27.76 -5.37 0.30
C LYS A 458 26.68 -4.56 -0.42
N THR A 459 25.66 -4.05 0.27
CA THR A 459 24.60 -3.22 -0.33
C THR A 459 25.18 -1.92 -0.88
N ASP A 460 26.15 -1.33 -0.17
CA ASP A 460 26.86 -0.13 -0.61
C ASP A 460 27.66 -0.37 -1.89
N ILE A 461 28.36 -1.50 -2.04
CA ILE A 461 29.21 -1.80 -3.20
C ILE A 461 28.36 -2.10 -4.44
N ASN A 462 27.41 -3.02 -4.35
CA ASN A 462 26.78 -3.67 -5.51
C ASN A 462 25.53 -2.95 -6.07
N ASN A 463 25.17 -1.79 -5.51
CA ASN A 463 23.99 -1.02 -5.92
C ASN A 463 24.33 0.42 -6.28
N ARG A 464 23.49 1.00 -7.14
CA ARG A 464 23.51 2.42 -7.48
C ARG A 464 22.35 3.10 -6.78
N ILE A 465 22.66 3.95 -5.80
CA ILE A 465 21.69 4.78 -5.09
C ILE A 465 21.99 6.24 -5.44
N VAL A 466 20.98 6.97 -5.90
CA VAL A 466 21.08 8.37 -6.30
C VAL A 466 20.00 9.17 -5.58
N ILE A 467 20.37 10.30 -4.98
CA ILE A 467 19.45 11.28 -4.43
C ILE A 467 19.63 12.55 -5.27
N ASN A 468 18.60 12.89 -6.03
CA ASN A 468 18.46 14.15 -6.76
C ASN A 468 17.43 14.99 -5.98
N ASN A 469 17.85 15.98 -5.20
CA ASN A 469 16.92 16.97 -4.70
C ASN A 469 17.59 18.35 -4.68
N PRO A 470 17.03 19.38 -5.33
CA PRO A 470 17.58 20.73 -5.25
C PRO A 470 17.30 21.43 -3.91
N LEU A 471 16.26 21.02 -3.16
CA LEU A 471 15.83 21.60 -1.88
C LEU A 471 15.02 20.58 -1.04
N PRO A 472 15.64 19.55 -0.44
CA PRO A 472 14.91 18.58 0.37
C PRO A 472 14.26 19.26 1.60
N ARG A 473 12.93 19.13 1.78
CA ARG A 473 12.29 19.57 3.02
C ARG A 473 12.54 18.54 4.10
N VAL A 474 13.70 18.68 4.73
CA VAL A 474 14.07 17.83 5.85
C VAL A 474 13.43 18.38 7.12
N THR A 475 12.32 17.77 7.56
CA THR A 475 11.72 18.12 8.86
C THR A 475 12.18 17.13 9.93
N GLY A 476 12.48 17.65 11.11
CA GLY A 476 12.97 16.83 12.24
C GLY A 476 14.46 16.47 12.23
N LEU A 477 15.27 16.97 11.27
CA LEU A 477 16.73 16.87 11.33
C LEU A 477 17.42 18.23 11.61
N ARG A 478 18.60 18.19 12.25
CA ARG A 478 19.59 19.29 12.37
C ARG A 478 20.59 19.25 11.20
N SER A 479 20.16 18.63 10.11
CA SER A 479 21.00 18.20 9.00
C SER A 479 20.16 18.15 7.75
N ASN A 480 20.62 18.83 6.70
CA ASN A 480 19.84 19.01 5.47
C ASN A 480 20.22 17.98 4.39
N CYS A 481 21.37 17.31 4.55
CA CYS A 481 21.96 16.45 3.52
C CYS A 481 21.92 14.99 3.95
N ILE A 482 21.41 14.09 3.13
CA ILE A 482 21.36 12.64 3.41
C ILE A 482 22.55 11.92 2.77
N LEU A 483 23.20 11.02 3.50
CA LEU A 483 24.26 10.17 2.94
C LEU A 483 23.63 8.93 2.26
N PRO A 484 23.70 8.78 0.92
CA PRO A 484 23.10 7.63 0.25
C PRO A 484 23.84 6.31 0.56
N GLN A 485 25.17 6.35 0.60
CA GLN A 485 26.05 5.19 0.80
C GLN A 485 27.37 5.66 1.44
N TYR A 486 27.98 4.86 2.33
CA TYR A 486 29.29 5.16 2.94
C TYR A 486 30.39 5.49 1.91
N LYS A 487 30.43 4.75 0.79
CA LYS A 487 31.39 4.98 -0.31
C LYS A 487 31.25 6.34 -1.01
N SER A 488 30.11 7.01 -0.85
CA SER A 488 29.84 8.35 -1.39
C SER A 488 30.28 9.47 -0.44
N SER A 489 30.81 9.13 0.75
CA SER A 489 31.42 10.11 1.64
C SER A 489 32.77 10.62 1.12
N LEU A 490 33.18 11.79 1.59
CA LEU A 490 34.47 12.42 1.35
C LEU A 490 35.67 11.61 1.91
N LEU A 491 35.40 10.55 2.70
CA LEU A 491 36.39 9.63 3.22
C LEU A 491 36.42 8.28 2.46
N GLY A 492 35.53 8.09 1.47
CA GLY A 492 35.40 6.85 0.73
C GLY A 492 34.90 5.67 1.56
N ALA A 493 35.10 4.46 1.05
CA ALA A 493 34.55 3.23 1.61
C ALA A 493 35.29 2.67 2.85
N ILE A 494 36.46 3.21 3.20
CA ILE A 494 37.27 2.75 4.34
C ILE A 494 37.82 3.98 5.07
N PRO A 495 37.05 4.60 5.98
CA PRO A 495 37.49 5.82 6.67
C PRO A 495 38.63 5.56 7.67
N ILE A 496 38.64 4.37 8.29
CA ILE A 496 39.63 3.91 9.27
C ILE A 496 40.18 2.55 8.81
N SER A 497 41.50 2.41 8.75
CA SER A 497 42.15 1.12 8.46
C SER A 497 42.12 0.17 9.65
N HIS A 498 41.98 -1.13 9.40
CA HIS A 498 42.20 -2.16 10.43
C HIS A 498 43.64 -2.12 10.96
N ALA A 499 43.81 -2.32 12.27
CA ALA A 499 45.12 -2.36 12.91
C ALA A 499 45.12 -3.19 14.21
N LYS A 500 46.29 -3.35 14.82
CA LYS A 500 46.43 -4.09 16.08
C LYS A 500 45.77 -3.34 17.23
N LYS A 501 44.83 -4.00 17.94
CA LYS A 501 44.22 -3.50 19.19
C LYS A 501 45.27 -2.97 20.17
N GLY A 502 44.98 -1.84 20.80
CA GLY A 502 45.85 -1.14 21.74
C GLY A 502 46.94 -0.28 21.09
N ALA A 503 47.12 -0.32 19.76
CA ALA A 503 48.03 0.60 19.10
C ALA A 503 47.44 2.03 19.10
N SER A 504 48.22 2.97 19.62
CA SER A 504 47.81 4.38 19.76
C SER A 504 47.80 5.11 18.41
N VAL A 505 46.70 5.84 18.14
CA VAL A 505 46.48 6.73 16.99
C VAL A 505 46.42 8.22 17.35
N LEU A 506 46.37 8.55 18.65
CA LEU A 506 46.39 9.93 19.14
C LEU A 506 47.58 10.70 18.54
N ASN A 507 47.28 11.84 17.92
CA ASN A 507 48.25 12.79 17.37
C ASN A 507 49.24 12.15 16.37
N LYS A 508 48.77 11.15 15.62
CA LYS A 508 49.55 10.45 14.58
C LYS A 508 48.84 10.48 13.24
N PHE A 509 49.64 10.61 12.20
CA PHE A 509 49.21 10.28 10.85
C PHE A 509 49.31 8.76 10.62
N VAL A 510 48.35 8.21 9.88
CA VAL A 510 48.31 6.80 9.49
C VAL A 510 47.93 6.77 8.02
N ASP A 511 48.88 6.48 7.13
CA ASP A 511 48.74 6.59 5.67
C ASP A 511 47.48 5.91 5.10
N SER A 512 47.12 4.76 5.69
CA SER A 512 46.00 3.89 5.35
C SER A 512 44.64 4.32 5.93
N SER A 513 44.61 5.32 6.80
CA SER A 513 43.37 5.91 7.33
C SER A 513 43.10 7.29 6.71
N ASN A 514 41.82 7.59 6.53
CA ASN A 514 41.35 8.84 5.95
C ASN A 514 40.93 9.85 7.03
N VAL A 515 41.10 9.50 8.31
CA VAL A 515 40.83 10.32 9.50
C VAL A 515 42.05 10.38 10.40
N ILE A 516 42.29 11.56 11.00
CA ILE A 516 43.32 11.83 12.00
C ILE A 516 42.62 12.11 13.33
N PHE A 517 43.15 11.55 14.42
CA PHE A 517 42.59 11.66 15.77
C PHE A 517 43.49 12.56 16.63
N ILE A 518 42.97 13.68 17.11
CA ILE A 518 43.77 14.73 17.73
C ILE A 518 43.21 15.11 19.09
N SER A 519 44.09 15.28 20.08
CA SER A 519 43.77 15.90 21.36
C SER A 519 44.98 16.63 21.93
N GLU A 520 44.72 17.81 22.50
CA GLU A 520 45.67 18.59 23.29
C GLU A 520 45.39 18.49 24.80
N THR A 521 44.29 17.81 25.20
CA THR A 521 43.98 17.59 26.62
C THR A 521 44.92 16.53 27.19
N SER A 522 45.61 16.86 28.28
CA SER A 522 46.43 15.90 29.03
C SER A 522 45.58 14.76 29.63
N GLY A 523 46.10 13.52 29.59
CA GLY A 523 45.37 12.35 30.09
C GLY A 523 44.26 11.85 29.16
N VAL A 524 44.44 12.00 27.85
CA VAL A 524 43.64 11.36 26.81
C VAL A 524 44.49 10.27 26.13
N GLU A 525 43.88 9.12 25.90
CA GLU A 525 44.42 8.05 25.05
C GLU A 525 43.45 7.79 23.90
N ILE A 526 43.98 7.61 22.70
CA ILE A 526 43.20 7.19 21.52
C ILE A 526 43.90 6.00 20.89
N ILE A 527 43.23 4.86 20.90
CA ILE A 527 43.79 3.55 20.53
C ILE A 527 42.83 2.79 19.59
N TYR A 528 43.39 1.90 18.78
CA TYR A 528 42.59 0.91 18.06
C TYR A 528 41.92 -0.06 19.03
N GLY A 529 40.61 -0.20 18.92
CA GLY A 529 39.80 -1.20 19.62
C GLY A 529 39.72 -2.53 18.86
N ASP A 530 38.65 -3.28 19.11
CA ASP A 530 38.31 -4.47 18.32
C ASP A 530 37.78 -4.11 16.92
N ILE A 531 37.63 -5.12 16.07
CA ILE A 531 36.83 -5.03 14.85
C ILE A 531 35.40 -5.47 15.22
N ASP A 532 34.40 -4.69 14.84
CA ASP A 532 32.99 -4.95 15.15
C ASP A 532 32.35 -5.93 14.16
N ASP A 533 31.12 -6.39 14.44
CA ASP A 533 30.38 -7.37 13.62
C ASP A 533 30.11 -6.90 12.18
N ASP A 534 30.05 -5.58 11.95
CA ASP A 534 29.96 -4.96 10.62
C ASP A 534 31.34 -4.79 9.92
N ASN A 535 32.38 -5.41 10.47
CA ASN A 535 33.75 -5.38 9.98
C ASN A 535 34.39 -3.96 9.97
N ALA A 536 33.84 -3.03 10.75
CA ALA A 536 34.43 -1.71 10.99
C ALA A 536 35.49 -1.78 12.10
N GLN A 537 36.55 -0.96 11.97
CA GLN A 537 37.52 -0.76 13.05
C GLN A 537 36.92 0.18 14.11
N ILE A 538 36.86 -0.28 15.36
CA ILE A 538 36.55 0.57 16.51
C ILE A 538 37.80 1.35 16.91
N ILE A 539 37.61 2.61 17.30
CA ILE A 539 38.58 3.44 18.01
C ILE A 539 38.07 3.67 19.43
N GLU A 540 38.87 3.33 20.43
CA GLU A 540 38.57 3.63 21.84
C GLU A 540 39.22 4.96 22.20
N VAL A 541 38.42 5.90 22.71
CA VAL A 541 38.87 7.19 23.23
C VAL A 541 38.67 7.17 24.75
N ILE A 542 39.78 7.18 25.47
CA ILE A 542 39.83 7.08 26.92
C ILE A 542 40.25 8.45 27.46
N SER A 543 39.53 9.00 28.43
CA SER A 543 39.94 10.22 29.12
C SER A 543 39.79 10.14 30.63
N TYR A 544 40.80 10.66 31.32
CA TYR A 544 40.83 10.82 32.77
C TYR A 544 40.36 12.22 33.23
N SER A 545 40.21 13.18 32.31
CA SER A 545 39.77 14.56 32.55
C SER A 545 38.29 14.75 32.20
N ASN A 546 37.63 15.75 32.80
CA ASN A 546 36.32 16.22 32.33
C ASN A 546 36.47 17.21 31.15
N ASP A 547 37.58 17.95 31.07
CA ASP A 547 37.81 19.01 30.07
C ASP A 547 38.44 18.45 28.77
N THR A 548 38.03 17.23 28.42
CA THR A 548 38.48 16.52 27.22
C THR A 548 38.04 17.26 25.97
N VAL A 549 38.92 17.38 24.99
CA VAL A 549 38.60 17.78 23.63
C VAL A 549 39.30 16.82 22.68
N VAL A 550 38.53 16.09 21.88
CA VAL A 550 39.02 15.18 20.84
C VAL A 550 38.41 15.55 19.50
N ASP A 551 39.27 15.77 18.50
CA ASP A 551 38.88 16.03 17.12
C ASP A 551 39.15 14.80 16.24
N LEU A 552 38.14 14.39 15.48
CA LEU A 552 38.22 13.42 14.38
C LEU A 552 38.20 14.21 13.07
N ILE A 553 39.34 14.34 12.41
CA ILE A 553 39.57 15.27 11.30
C ILE A 553 39.78 14.50 9.99
N SER A 554 39.21 14.95 8.88
CA SER A 554 39.57 14.38 7.57
C SER A 554 41.05 14.61 7.26
N ALA A 555 41.75 13.56 6.80
CA ALA A 555 43.12 13.67 6.33
C ALA A 555 43.25 14.49 5.02
N PHE A 556 42.13 14.86 4.40
CA PHE A 556 42.06 15.59 3.13
C PHE A 556 41.42 16.95 3.32
N TYR A 557 41.94 17.92 2.57
CA TYR A 557 41.31 19.19 2.33
C TYR A 557 40.34 19.03 1.15
N HIS A 558 39.21 19.70 1.18
CA HIS A 558 38.16 19.59 0.16
C HIS A 558 37.87 20.97 -0.43
N SER A 559 37.51 21.05 -1.71
CA SER A 559 37.01 22.29 -2.29
C SER A 559 35.58 22.58 -1.78
N GLY A 560 35.23 23.85 -1.66
CA GLY A 560 33.89 24.29 -1.24
C GLY A 560 33.47 25.58 -1.93
N SER A 561 32.21 25.68 -2.31
CA SER A 561 31.58 26.89 -2.85
C SER A 561 30.81 27.64 -1.78
N ILE A 562 30.58 28.94 -1.98
CA ILE A 562 29.67 29.74 -1.12
C ILE A 562 28.32 29.01 -1.01
N GLY A 563 27.80 28.89 0.21
CA GLY A 563 26.51 28.23 0.48
C GLY A 563 26.56 26.70 0.51
N SER A 564 27.75 26.10 0.53
CA SER A 564 27.88 24.64 0.71
C SER A 564 27.30 24.21 2.06
N PHE A 565 26.42 23.21 2.05
CA PHE A 565 26.01 22.50 3.25
C PHE A 565 26.91 21.28 3.44
N TRP A 566 27.59 21.26 4.57
CA TRP A 566 28.48 20.16 4.96
C TRP A 566 27.84 19.37 6.09
N SER A 567 28.10 18.07 6.11
CA SER A 567 27.58 17.15 7.11
C SER A 567 28.68 16.20 7.59
N GLY A 568 28.66 15.87 8.87
CA GLY A 568 29.60 14.95 9.48
C GLY A 568 28.96 14.13 10.59
N GLY A 569 29.31 12.85 10.64
CA GLY A 569 28.80 11.94 11.65
C GLY A 569 29.68 10.72 11.86
N CYS A 570 29.36 9.94 12.89
CA CYS A 570 30.01 8.67 13.21
C CYS A 570 29.04 7.77 13.99
N SER A 571 29.37 6.48 14.09
CA SER A 571 28.71 5.59 15.05
C SER A 571 29.49 5.66 16.36
N ILE A 572 28.82 5.97 17.47
CA ILE A 572 29.42 6.14 18.79
C ILE A 572 28.78 5.20 19.83
N GLU A 573 29.55 4.73 20.80
CA GLU A 573 29.08 3.98 21.99
C GLU A 573 29.65 4.65 23.26
N LEU A 574 28.81 4.85 24.30
CA LEU A 574 29.20 5.45 25.57
C LEU A 574 29.47 4.38 26.64
N VAL A 575 30.65 3.77 26.58
CA VAL A 575 31.01 2.57 27.38
C VAL A 575 31.01 2.83 28.90
N ASP A 576 31.71 3.88 29.33
CA ASP A 576 31.93 4.19 30.76
C ASP A 576 32.08 5.70 30.97
N VAL A 577 31.13 6.49 30.47
CA VAL A 577 31.13 7.95 30.62
C VAL A 577 30.66 8.35 32.01
N LYS A 578 31.52 9.07 32.75
CA LYS A 578 31.34 9.48 34.15
C LYS A 578 31.07 10.97 34.32
N SER A 579 31.29 11.75 33.28
CA SER A 579 30.98 13.18 33.21
C SER A 579 29.47 13.40 33.07
N LYS A 580 29.02 14.59 33.50
CA LYS A 580 27.62 15.02 33.36
C LYS A 580 27.21 15.19 31.89
N HIS A 581 28.13 15.64 31.05
CA HIS A 581 27.93 15.88 29.63
C HIS A 581 28.91 15.04 28.79
N CYS A 582 28.57 14.85 27.52
CA CYS A 582 29.49 14.34 26.51
C CYS A 582 29.08 15.01 25.20
N ASN A 583 29.70 16.14 24.88
CA ASN A 583 29.22 17.04 23.83
C ASN A 583 29.86 16.67 22.49
N MET A 584 29.05 16.55 21.45
CA MET A 584 29.49 16.39 20.07
C MET A 584 28.99 17.55 19.20
N PHE A 585 29.81 17.97 18.25
CA PHE A 585 29.41 18.87 17.16
C PHE A 585 30.32 18.72 15.94
N PHE A 586 29.84 19.18 14.80
CA PHE A 586 30.54 19.16 13.54
C PHE A 586 31.12 20.54 13.23
N ILE A 587 32.33 20.57 12.67
CA ILE A 587 33.08 21.79 12.39
C ILE A 587 33.67 21.70 10.97
N ILE A 588 33.60 22.81 10.24
CA ILE A 588 34.33 23.04 8.99
C ILE A 588 35.35 24.13 9.23
N ASP A 589 36.63 23.79 9.20
CA ASP A 589 37.71 24.78 9.17
C ASP A 589 38.00 25.18 7.72
N SER A 590 38.28 26.46 7.47
CA SER A 590 38.56 27.01 6.15
C SER A 590 39.96 27.61 6.03
N TYR A 591 40.56 27.48 4.84
CA TYR A 591 41.95 27.81 4.58
C TYR A 591 42.11 28.52 3.23
N ASN A 592 43.13 29.39 3.16
CA ASN A 592 43.58 30.02 1.91
C ASN A 592 44.60 29.17 1.14
N GLU A 593 44.92 27.97 1.64
CA GLU A 593 45.89 27.05 1.03
C GLU A 593 45.25 26.16 -0.04
N ASN A 594 46.06 25.69 -0.99
CA ASN A 594 45.64 24.77 -2.04
C ASN A 594 45.34 23.36 -1.50
N TYR A 595 44.60 22.57 -2.27
CA TYR A 595 44.29 21.17 -1.97
C TYR A 595 45.55 20.35 -1.62
N LYS A 596 45.55 19.75 -0.43
CA LYS A 596 46.57 18.82 0.05
C LYS A 596 45.95 17.67 0.84
N LYS A 597 46.65 16.52 0.90
CA LYS A 597 46.46 15.53 1.98
C LYS A 597 47.42 15.94 3.09
N VAL A 598 47.00 15.92 4.35
CA VAL A 598 47.93 15.98 5.48
C VAL A 598 48.80 14.72 5.43
N ILE A 599 50.13 14.83 5.46
CA ILE A 599 51.03 13.66 5.43
C ILE A 599 51.84 13.47 6.71
N ASN A 600 51.78 14.40 7.66
CA ASN A 600 52.32 14.24 9.02
C ASN A 600 51.60 15.17 10.02
N PHE A 601 51.87 14.99 11.32
CA PHE A 601 51.21 15.74 12.39
C PHE A 601 51.72 17.18 12.54
N ASP A 602 52.96 17.47 12.17
CA ASP A 602 53.53 18.82 12.29
C ASP A 602 52.99 19.75 11.19
N GLU A 603 52.81 19.25 9.96
CA GLU A 603 52.04 19.94 8.91
C GLU A 603 50.61 20.28 9.32
N TYR A 604 49.97 19.42 10.12
CA TYR A 604 48.65 19.73 10.67
C TYR A 604 48.72 20.89 11.68
N LYS A 605 49.72 20.93 12.56
CA LYS A 605 49.90 22.05 13.51
C LYS A 605 50.15 23.36 12.78
N ASP A 606 51.01 23.35 11.77
CA ASP A 606 51.31 24.52 10.96
C ASP A 606 50.05 25.02 10.24
N ALA A 607 49.29 24.11 9.63
CA ALA A 607 48.03 24.47 8.99
C ALA A 607 46.97 24.96 9.99
N LYS A 608 46.87 24.37 11.20
CA LYS A 608 45.96 24.83 12.27
C LYS A 608 46.19 26.30 12.64
N ASN A 609 47.43 26.80 12.55
CA ASN A 609 47.74 28.21 12.78
C ASN A 609 47.31 29.13 11.61
N ASN A 610 47.02 28.55 10.43
CA ASN A 610 46.59 29.25 9.21
C ASN A 610 45.07 29.14 8.94
N ILE A 611 44.27 28.68 9.91
CA ILE A 611 42.81 28.65 9.79
C ILE A 611 42.29 30.09 9.61
N VAL A 612 41.53 30.32 8.55
CA VAL A 612 40.92 31.62 8.23
C VAL A 612 39.64 31.82 9.03
N GLU A 613 38.79 30.80 9.07
CA GLU A 613 37.49 30.82 9.76
C GLU A 613 37.01 29.38 10.00
N SER A 614 36.33 29.14 11.13
CA SER A 614 35.70 27.86 11.47
C SER A 614 34.19 28.05 11.58
N TYR A 615 33.44 27.14 10.95
CA TYR A 615 31.97 27.09 11.01
C TYR A 615 31.53 25.91 11.87
N PHE A 616 30.57 26.13 12.76
CA PHE A 616 30.15 25.17 13.78
C PHE A 616 28.68 24.77 13.59
N SER A 617 28.36 23.47 13.73
CA SER A 617 26.98 23.02 13.92
C SER A 617 26.47 23.34 15.32
N ASP A 618 25.19 23.06 15.57
CA ASP A 618 24.68 22.97 16.94
C ASP A 618 25.46 21.91 17.75
N VAL A 619 25.53 22.12 19.07
CA VAL A 619 26.03 21.14 20.03
C VAL A 619 24.92 20.16 20.40
N ILE A 620 25.28 18.88 20.45
CA ILE A 620 24.44 17.78 20.96
C ILE A 620 25.12 17.11 22.15
N ASP A 621 24.35 16.79 23.19
CA ASP A 621 24.84 16.12 24.40
C ASP A 621 24.51 14.62 24.29
N LEU A 622 25.53 13.81 24.00
CA LEU A 622 25.40 12.37 23.77
C LEU A 622 24.82 11.65 25.00
N ASN A 623 25.06 12.14 26.22
CA ASN A 623 24.43 11.55 27.41
C ASN A 623 22.90 11.65 27.34
N LYS A 624 22.35 12.72 26.74
CA LYS A 624 20.89 12.85 26.54
C LYS A 624 20.40 11.86 25.48
N ILE A 625 21.11 11.75 24.36
CA ILE A 625 20.82 10.78 23.26
C ILE A 625 20.69 9.35 23.81
N PHE A 626 21.68 8.90 24.57
CA PHE A 626 21.70 7.56 25.16
C PHE A 626 20.76 7.41 26.36
N SER A 627 20.23 8.50 26.92
CA SER A 627 19.22 8.47 27.99
C SER A 627 17.80 8.36 27.45
N THR A 628 17.49 8.99 26.31
CA THR A 628 16.17 8.91 25.67
C THR A 628 15.94 7.56 25.03
N ALA A 629 17.01 6.93 24.52
CA ALA A 629 16.97 5.65 23.80
C ALA A 629 16.59 4.40 24.64
N LYS A 630 16.03 4.56 25.85
CA LYS A 630 15.96 3.46 26.83
C LYS A 630 14.60 2.78 26.93
N ASN A 631 14.54 1.61 26.31
CA ASN A 631 14.11 0.40 27.02
C ASN A 631 15.36 -0.48 27.31
N ALA A 632 15.46 -1.02 28.54
CA ALA A 632 16.44 -2.01 29.01
C ALA A 632 17.94 -1.63 29.18
N ASN A 633 18.25 -0.95 30.29
CA ASN A 633 19.30 -1.33 31.26
C ASN A 633 20.80 -1.53 30.88
N LYS A 634 21.29 -1.24 29.67
CA LYS A 634 22.75 -1.10 29.40
C LYS A 634 23.05 0.07 28.47
N HIS A 635 24.18 0.75 28.68
CA HIS A 635 24.75 1.74 27.76
C HIS A 635 25.56 1.09 26.61
N SER A 636 25.21 -0.15 26.24
CA SER A 636 25.95 -0.96 25.27
C SER A 636 25.29 -0.92 23.89
N GLY A 637 26.07 -0.63 22.87
CA GLY A 637 25.64 -0.53 21.48
C GLY A 637 26.04 0.79 20.82
N PHE A 638 26.32 0.74 19.52
CA PHE A 638 26.63 1.90 18.71
C PHE A 638 25.36 2.62 18.22
N ILE A 639 25.35 3.95 18.33
CA ILE A 639 24.33 4.84 17.76
C ILE A 639 24.99 5.75 16.73
N GLY A 640 24.39 5.83 15.55
CA GLY A 640 24.76 6.73 14.47
C GLY A 640 24.32 8.15 14.78
N VAL A 641 25.27 9.07 14.85
CA VAL A 641 25.05 10.46 15.22
C VAL A 641 25.73 11.36 14.20
N TRP A 642 25.02 12.37 13.71
CA TRP A 642 25.56 13.34 12.74
C TRP A 642 24.98 14.74 12.96
N GLN A 643 25.66 15.76 12.42
CA GLN A 643 25.24 17.16 12.38
C GLN A 643 25.62 17.77 11.02
N SER A 644 25.03 18.92 10.69
CA SER A 644 25.43 19.72 9.52
C SER A 644 25.77 21.16 9.90
N VAL A 645 26.50 21.83 9.01
CA VAL A 645 26.80 23.26 9.09
C VAL A 645 26.77 23.89 7.69
N ASN A 646 26.28 25.13 7.62
CA ASN A 646 26.29 25.94 6.40
C ASN A 646 27.58 26.76 6.32
N GLN A 647 28.19 26.83 5.14
CA GLN A 647 29.39 27.61 4.83
C GLN A 647 29.03 28.90 4.07
N PRO A 648 28.83 30.05 4.75
CA PRO A 648 28.34 31.28 4.13
C PRO A 648 29.36 32.05 3.26
N LYS A 649 30.66 31.73 3.32
CA LYS A 649 31.73 32.46 2.59
C LYS A 649 32.56 31.52 1.72
N CYS A 650 33.32 32.08 0.78
CA CYS A 650 34.27 31.33 -0.05
C CYS A 650 35.62 31.19 0.67
N ALA A 651 36.28 30.06 0.49
CA ALA A 651 37.70 29.86 0.79
C ALA A 651 38.29 28.88 -0.24
N VAL A 652 39.62 28.76 -0.29
CA VAL A 652 40.28 27.90 -1.29
C VAL A 652 40.05 26.43 -0.97
N THR A 653 40.16 26.08 0.32
CA THR A 653 39.93 24.71 0.82
C THR A 653 39.29 24.68 2.20
N PHE A 654 38.70 23.52 2.53
CA PHE A 654 37.98 23.25 3.76
C PHE A 654 38.39 21.90 4.35
N GLN A 655 38.48 21.79 5.67
CA GLN A 655 38.76 20.54 6.36
C GLN A 655 37.62 20.22 7.35
N PRO A 656 36.85 19.14 7.12
CA PRO A 656 35.80 18.72 8.03
C PRO A 656 36.34 17.96 9.24
N LYS A 657 35.76 18.22 10.41
CA LYS A 657 36.03 17.49 11.65
C LYS A 657 34.80 17.32 12.54
N ILE A 658 34.72 16.20 13.25
CA ILE A 658 33.81 16.02 14.39
C ILE A 658 34.60 16.28 15.66
N ARG A 659 34.07 17.14 16.54
CA ARG A 659 34.60 17.35 17.89
C ARG A 659 33.75 16.58 18.89
N ILE A 660 34.41 15.91 19.84
CA ILE A 660 33.80 15.32 21.03
C ILE A 660 34.51 15.89 22.25
N GLN A 661 33.76 16.47 23.18
CA GLN A 661 34.32 17.19 24.33
C GLN A 661 33.52 17.04 25.64
N GLU A 662 34.07 17.60 26.72
CA GLU A 662 33.47 17.68 28.06
C GLU A 662 33.21 16.33 28.74
N PHE A 663 33.88 15.27 28.28
CA PHE A 663 33.66 13.91 28.78
C PHE A 663 34.85 13.31 29.53
N LYS A 664 34.53 12.54 30.58
CA LYS A 664 35.48 11.68 31.31
C LYS A 664 35.02 10.24 31.22
N GLY A 665 35.93 9.31 30.94
CA GLY A 665 35.62 7.89 30.81
C GLY A 665 36.03 7.30 29.47
N VAL A 666 35.31 6.27 29.03
CA VAL A 666 35.55 5.59 27.74
C VAL A 666 34.37 5.81 26.80
N ILE A 667 34.67 6.28 25.60
CA ILE A 667 33.77 6.21 24.45
C ILE A 667 34.42 5.39 23.33
N ARG A 668 33.59 4.83 22.45
CA ARG A 668 34.01 4.13 21.26
C ARG A 668 33.44 4.79 20.03
N VAL A 669 34.23 4.89 18.97
CA VAL A 669 33.80 5.47 17.70
C VAL A 669 34.18 4.53 16.56
N LYS A 670 33.27 4.35 15.61
CA LYS A 670 33.52 3.73 14.31
C LYS A 670 32.85 4.53 13.21
N LEU A 671 33.19 4.22 11.96
CA LEU A 671 32.54 4.77 10.76
C LEU A 671 32.36 6.31 10.75
N PRO A 672 33.40 7.12 11.07
CA PRO A 672 33.32 8.55 10.80
C PRO A 672 33.16 8.78 9.29
N VAL A 673 32.30 9.71 8.92
CA VAL A 673 32.05 10.13 7.54
C VAL A 673 31.82 11.63 7.48
N PHE A 674 32.18 12.21 6.32
CA PHE A 674 31.86 13.59 5.97
C PHE A 674 31.25 13.59 4.57
N TRP A 675 30.26 14.43 4.33
CA TRP A 675 29.65 14.60 3.01
C TRP A 675 29.15 16.03 2.82
N ARG A 676 28.85 16.36 1.57
CA ARG A 676 28.40 17.68 1.15
C ARG A 676 27.32 17.50 0.09
N GLU A 677 26.38 18.45 0.06
CA GLU A 677 25.41 18.62 -1.03
C GLU A 677 26.04 19.40 -2.21
#